data_AF-I7M9V7-F1
#
_entry.id   AF-I7M9V7-F1
#
_cell.length_a   1.000
_cell.length_b   1.000
_cell.length_c   1.000
_cell.angle_alpha   90.00
_cell.angle_beta   90.00
_cell.angle_gamma   90.00
#
_symmetry.space_group_name_H-M   'P 1'
#
loop_
_entity.id
_entity.type
_entity.pdbx_description
1 polymer ?
#
loop_
_entity_poly.entity_id
_entity_poly.type
_entity_poly.pdbx_seq_one_letter_code
_entity_poly.pdbx_strand_id
1 'polypeptide(L)'
;MFQQEPLKKKASKGAIHPDKKDNINNLTLTPQTQIITGSLNIIQLNCSEKEQQILQGQKKNSNVDSNKNSEQLSQASSQSEIQNIELKQIYTSDRVIKYNSQVNGIQNENLQQIILRKDVINNSNQAYIYDQENNFEMKKQRSNQNQRNSTLFSRISGENVFEDEYFSEDSQKKSQKRQRLLNPDLFYKLKDHQIQWNNSIFIEFLIYHILFYYLFGPLISLILFKKINLMRNLSFFGANKWFITQFVIYALNMATLISYFVWNCHNIYKVEIIYMQITIFLRIFVISCKYASLPLEKIELYKNFTLNSELTSRDYYFSDWVKQSPSIIYRETYNSLQRGEYDVQMFYLSFFVSPSEEKTQLILKYVDELKTFHKYEDEFNPPSTINKINLETKNQLFFGYGIIYYLIKQYKNQNKSIIQVYICLVLSLIRGFSTLAYRYFADEKYQFTSDEIVQIVAVIIVTTLGYFSSLVFLAYFIRDLGMKYFLLEQIKFTLQFRKSNALENKELPTIDFTNPYALKGWSILRRVILDYGKSFFIRVQAFLTVYIIVGAVGLVLMVLQIYNITNFEGSVVLVCVFEVFVILSSSLYMFYQGAIINQTFSEFKNTLIDYKVILADLKLFKDVYFLQEPKDIHNLLRRKSVEKLNQTFQKYNQHEKSEQVDKYLEKIQSSIEECENELDQDIINQPFTLFTIQITFAQFQSIMVALGTIAGTLFQQIIKGYQQKYGVNKTNNNSNPI
;
A
#
# COMPACT_ATOMS: atom_id res chain seq x y z
N MET A 1 -23.17 19.54 46.99
CA MET A 1 -21.89 19.87 47.64
C MET A 1 -20.88 20.11 46.54
N PHE A 2 -20.64 21.40 46.25
CA PHE A 2 -19.53 22.06 45.52
C PHE A 2 -18.97 21.46 44.20
N GLN A 3 -18.74 22.18 43.11
CA GLN A 3 -18.98 23.57 42.68
C GLN A 3 -18.57 23.62 41.19
N GLN A 4 -19.33 24.31 40.35
CA GLN A 4 -18.91 24.69 39.00
C GLN A 4 -18.13 26.01 39.07
N GLU A 5 -17.07 26.15 38.27
CA GLU A 5 -16.56 27.46 37.85
C GLU A 5 -16.26 27.51 36.34
N PRO A 6 -16.48 28.66 35.67
CA PRO A 6 -16.47 28.80 34.20
C PRO A 6 -15.23 29.54 33.67
N LEU A 7 -14.87 29.30 32.41
CA LEU A 7 -13.87 30.09 31.69
C LEU A 7 -14.50 31.14 30.76
N LYS A 8 -13.88 32.32 30.82
CA LYS A 8 -14.34 33.66 30.49
C LYS A 8 -14.30 34.00 28.99
N LYS A 9 -15.28 34.82 28.57
CA LYS A 9 -15.25 35.68 27.37
C LYS A 9 -14.50 37.01 27.64
N LYS A 10 -13.82 37.55 26.63
CA LYS A 10 -13.57 38.99 26.34
C LYS A 10 -13.58 39.13 24.79
N ALA A 11 -14.54 39.79 24.14
CA ALA A 11 -14.70 41.25 23.87
C ALA A 11 -13.46 41.84 23.15
N SER A 12 -13.44 42.11 21.83
CA SER A 12 -14.17 43.05 20.96
C SER A 12 -13.80 44.55 21.11
N LYS A 13 -13.45 45.17 19.96
CA LYS A 13 -13.44 46.59 19.52
C LYS A 13 -12.31 46.74 18.48
N GLY A 14 -12.41 47.41 17.32
CA GLY A 14 -13.45 48.15 16.58
C GLY A 14 -12.91 48.32 15.15
N ALA A 15 -13.73 48.13 14.11
CA ALA A 15 -14.38 49.19 13.32
C ALA A 15 -13.42 50.17 12.61
N ILE A 16 -13.43 50.16 11.27
CA ILE A 16 -13.52 51.33 10.38
C ILE A 16 -14.05 50.82 9.01
N HIS A 17 -15.20 51.36 8.61
CA HIS A 17 -15.80 51.32 7.27
C HIS A 17 -15.05 52.32 6.36
N PRO A 18 -15.08 52.19 5.02
CA PRO A 18 -16.20 52.80 4.29
C PRO A 18 -16.69 52.05 3.04
N ASP A 19 -17.86 52.50 2.64
CA ASP A 19 -18.75 52.12 1.55
C ASP A 19 -18.13 52.08 0.14
N LYS A 20 -18.66 51.19 -0.72
CA LYS A 20 -19.54 51.59 -1.85
C LYS A 20 -20.05 50.41 -2.68
N LYS A 21 -21.39 50.32 -2.71
CA LYS A 21 -22.33 50.14 -3.84
C LYS A 21 -22.06 49.11 -4.95
N ASP A 22 -23.05 48.21 -5.03
CA ASP A 22 -23.83 47.80 -6.21
C ASP A 22 -23.08 47.29 -7.44
N ASN A 23 -23.16 45.97 -7.68
CA ASN A 23 -23.93 45.50 -8.83
C ASN A 23 -24.29 44.02 -8.79
N ILE A 24 -25.47 43.79 -9.35
CA ILE A 24 -26.28 42.59 -9.42
C ILE A 24 -25.87 41.74 -10.65
N ASN A 25 -26.12 40.43 -10.58
CA ASN A 25 -26.11 39.40 -11.63
C ASN A 25 -24.76 38.92 -12.18
N ASN A 26 -24.38 37.69 -11.80
CA ASN A 26 -24.37 36.54 -12.72
C ASN A 26 -23.92 35.28 -11.98
N LEU A 27 -24.89 34.41 -11.67
CA LEU A 27 -24.63 32.98 -11.46
C LEU A 27 -24.08 32.41 -12.77
N THR A 28 -22.82 31.96 -12.76
CA THR A 28 -22.32 31.04 -13.78
C THR A 28 -21.91 29.74 -13.11
N LEU A 29 -22.72 28.73 -13.37
CA LEU A 29 -22.49 27.33 -13.08
C LEU A 29 -21.20 26.87 -13.75
N THR A 30 -20.36 26.19 -12.98
CA THR A 30 -19.25 25.37 -13.46
C THR A 30 -19.79 24.20 -14.31
N PRO A 31 -19.31 23.97 -15.55
CA PRO A 31 -19.54 22.71 -16.24
C PRO A 31 -18.36 21.77 -15.96
N GLN A 32 -18.57 20.85 -15.02
CA GLN A 32 -17.87 19.57 -15.00
C GLN A 32 -18.81 18.50 -15.57
N THR A 33 -18.21 17.49 -16.19
CA THR A 33 -18.80 16.21 -16.66
C THR A 33 -19.52 16.23 -18.01
N GLN A 34 -18.79 15.87 -19.07
CA GLN A 34 -19.28 15.02 -20.16
C GLN A 34 -18.10 14.44 -20.94
N ILE A 35 -17.65 13.24 -20.58
CA ILE A 35 -16.87 12.35 -21.46
C ILE A 35 -17.36 10.94 -21.19
N ILE A 36 -18.08 10.36 -22.16
CA ILE A 36 -18.01 8.97 -22.67
C ILE A 36 -19.05 8.87 -23.80
N THR A 37 -18.55 8.84 -25.05
CA THR A 37 -18.78 7.81 -26.09
C THR A 37 -18.50 8.41 -27.48
N GLY A 38 -17.79 7.67 -28.33
CA GLY A 38 -17.95 7.78 -29.78
C GLY A 38 -16.65 7.87 -30.59
N SER A 39 -16.04 6.72 -30.86
CA SER A 39 -15.16 6.52 -32.00
C SER A 39 -15.97 6.39 -33.31
N LEU A 40 -15.41 6.95 -34.39
CA LEU A 40 -15.75 6.87 -35.83
C LEU A 40 -16.68 7.96 -36.41
N ASN A 41 -16.06 8.97 -37.05
CA ASN A 41 -16.22 9.17 -38.49
C ASN A 41 -15.07 10.00 -39.09
N ILE A 42 -14.60 9.54 -40.24
CA ILE A 42 -13.64 10.18 -41.14
C ILE A 42 -14.42 11.10 -42.09
N ILE A 43 -13.84 12.25 -42.45
CA ILE A 43 -13.81 12.93 -43.77
C ILE A 43 -13.92 14.48 -43.64
N GLN A 44 -12.97 15.12 -44.33
CA GLN A 44 -12.93 16.49 -44.91
C GLN A 44 -12.29 17.67 -44.16
N LEU A 45 -10.99 17.85 -44.46
CA LEU A 45 -10.34 19.05 -45.03
C LEU A 45 -11.17 20.35 -45.17
N ASN A 46 -10.71 21.42 -44.51
CA ASN A 46 -10.19 22.69 -45.08
C ASN A 46 -10.52 23.94 -44.25
N CYS A 47 -9.57 24.88 -44.29
CA CYS A 47 -9.59 26.29 -43.85
C CYS A 47 -9.45 26.57 -42.32
N SER A 48 -8.67 27.55 -41.87
CA SER A 48 -7.70 28.43 -42.53
C SER A 48 -6.88 29.16 -41.45
N GLU A 49 -5.63 29.45 -41.79
CA GLU A 49 -4.83 30.60 -41.34
C GLU A 49 -5.57 31.69 -40.55
N LYS A 50 -5.26 31.87 -39.25
CA LYS A 50 -5.39 33.17 -38.56
C LYS A 50 -4.80 33.27 -37.14
N GLU A 51 -3.63 32.70 -36.85
CA GLU A 51 -3.01 32.90 -35.52
C GLU A 51 -1.47 32.99 -35.54
N GLN A 52 -0.92 33.76 -36.50
CA GLN A 52 0.49 34.16 -36.53
C GLN A 52 0.68 35.68 -36.76
N GLN A 53 -0.13 36.53 -36.11
CA GLN A 53 0.07 38.00 -36.17
C GLN A 53 -0.11 38.73 -34.82
N ILE A 54 0.31 38.13 -33.70
CA ILE A 54 0.46 38.88 -32.44
C ILE A 54 1.73 38.44 -31.73
N LEU A 55 2.91 38.80 -32.25
CA LEU A 55 4.17 38.91 -31.49
C LEU A 55 5.33 39.43 -32.35
N GLN A 56 5.11 40.53 -33.07
CA GLN A 56 6.21 41.39 -33.55
C GLN A 56 5.77 42.85 -33.49
N GLY A 57 6.17 43.53 -32.42
CA GLY A 57 5.90 44.96 -32.29
C GLY A 57 6.25 45.47 -30.90
N GLN A 58 7.55 45.65 -30.63
CA GLN A 58 8.11 46.75 -29.82
C GLN A 58 9.62 46.55 -29.64
N LYS A 59 10.38 47.10 -30.59
CA LYS A 59 11.78 47.52 -30.43
C LYS A 59 11.95 48.85 -31.15
N LYS A 60 12.77 49.73 -30.56
CA LYS A 60 13.07 51.15 -30.89
C LYS A 60 12.13 52.13 -30.17
N ASN A 61 12.58 53.18 -29.50
CA ASN A 61 13.87 53.85 -29.38
C ASN A 61 13.80 54.74 -28.12
N SER A 62 14.92 54.91 -27.40
CA SER A 62 15.46 56.25 -27.11
C SER A 62 16.76 56.14 -26.28
N ASN A 63 17.85 56.58 -26.92
CA ASN A 63 19.01 57.15 -26.24
C ASN A 63 18.61 58.51 -25.62
N VAL A 64 19.31 58.93 -24.56
CA VAL A 64 20.08 60.19 -24.44
C VAL A 64 20.44 60.44 -22.97
N ASP A 65 21.76 60.55 -22.75
CA ASP A 65 22.55 61.33 -21.80
C ASP A 65 21.94 61.89 -20.50
N SER A 66 22.65 61.70 -19.38
CA SER A 66 23.49 62.78 -18.82
C SER A 66 24.15 62.42 -17.48
N ASN A 67 25.40 62.89 -17.35
CA ASN A 67 26.25 62.98 -16.17
C ASN A 67 25.55 63.43 -14.87
N LYS A 68 26.02 62.91 -13.72
CA LYS A 68 26.60 63.75 -12.64
C LYS A 68 27.30 62.95 -11.53
N ASN A 69 28.45 63.48 -11.15
CA ASN A 69 29.36 63.14 -10.06
C ASN A 69 28.73 63.20 -8.66
N SER A 70 29.34 62.49 -7.71
CA SER A 70 29.86 62.94 -6.39
C SER A 70 29.90 61.73 -5.44
N GLU A 71 31.08 61.30 -4.97
CA GLU A 71 31.63 61.57 -3.61
C GLU A 71 30.79 60.90 -2.50
N GLN A 72 31.30 60.22 -1.47
CA GLN A 72 32.61 60.14 -0.84
C GLN A 72 32.47 59.10 0.32
N LEU A 73 33.60 58.47 0.72
CA LEU A 73 33.91 57.97 2.09
C LEU A 73 32.99 56.89 2.71
N SER A 74 33.40 55.96 3.58
CA SER A 74 34.64 55.58 4.27
C SER A 74 34.23 54.41 5.19
N GLN A 75 34.97 53.31 5.33
CA GLN A 75 35.74 52.86 6.52
C GLN A 75 35.68 51.31 6.47
N ALA A 76 36.77 50.57 6.31
CA ALA A 76 37.88 50.31 7.22
C ALA A 76 37.56 49.30 8.35
N SER A 77 38.37 48.23 8.36
CA SER A 77 38.78 47.35 9.50
C SER A 77 37.68 46.57 10.24
N SER A 78 37.75 45.25 10.38
CA SER A 78 38.78 44.48 11.11
C SER A 78 38.41 42.97 10.96
N GLN A 79 39.31 42.04 10.58
CA GLN A 79 40.27 41.30 11.45
C GLN A 79 39.65 40.92 12.82
N SER A 80 39.70 39.70 13.35
CA SER A 80 40.54 38.52 13.12
C SER A 80 40.09 37.43 14.12
N GLU A 81 40.44 36.17 13.80
CA GLU A 81 40.84 35.09 14.73
C GLU A 81 39.79 34.43 15.68
N ILE A 82 39.51 33.13 15.53
CA ILE A 82 40.27 31.94 15.96
C ILE A 82 40.05 31.59 17.45
N GLN A 83 39.69 30.32 17.65
CA GLN A 83 39.85 29.45 18.82
C GLN A 83 38.76 29.33 19.92
N ASN A 84 38.35 28.06 20.07
CA ASN A 84 38.08 27.30 21.30
C ASN A 84 36.82 27.62 22.11
N ILE A 85 36.01 26.58 22.38
CA ILE A 85 35.66 26.15 23.73
C ILE A 85 35.12 24.70 23.69
N GLU A 86 35.75 23.88 24.51
CA GLU A 86 35.48 22.48 24.82
C GLU A 86 34.27 22.27 25.75
N LEU A 87 33.74 21.04 25.67
CA LEU A 87 33.30 20.13 26.76
C LEU A 87 32.62 20.72 28.01
N LYS A 88 31.36 20.32 28.21
CA LYS A 88 30.77 20.21 29.55
C LYS A 88 29.67 19.14 29.64
N GLN A 89 29.76 18.37 30.73
CA GLN A 89 28.72 17.60 31.46
C GLN A 89 28.69 16.07 31.29
N ILE A 90 29.53 15.42 32.11
CA ILE A 90 29.31 14.09 32.73
C ILE A 90 29.40 14.28 34.25
N TYR A 91 28.40 13.77 34.98
CA TYR A 91 28.29 13.44 36.43
C TYR A 91 26.78 13.54 36.77
N THR A 92 26.10 12.66 37.50
CA THR A 92 26.42 11.61 38.48
C THR A 92 25.15 10.76 38.68
N SER A 93 25.25 9.46 38.98
CA SER A 93 24.55 8.87 40.14
C SER A 93 25.03 7.43 40.43
N ASP A 94 25.97 7.33 41.37
CA ASP A 94 26.28 6.11 42.11
C ASP A 94 25.65 6.21 43.50
N ARG A 95 24.85 5.22 43.87
CA ARG A 95 24.47 4.89 45.26
C ARG A 95 24.26 3.39 45.34
N VAL A 96 25.09 2.71 46.12
CA VAL A 96 24.75 1.68 47.13
C VAL A 96 26.08 1.13 47.68
N ILE A 97 26.31 1.26 48.99
CA ILE A 97 26.96 0.30 49.91
C ILE A 97 27.21 1.04 51.23
N LYS A 98 26.48 0.63 52.28
CA LYS A 98 26.96 0.47 53.68
C LYS A 98 25.75 0.30 54.60
N TYR A 99 25.77 -0.77 55.39
CA TYR A 99 25.15 -1.04 56.70
C TYR A 99 24.95 -2.57 56.77
N ASN A 100 25.26 -3.31 57.82
CA ASN A 100 26.19 -3.19 58.94
C ASN A 100 26.25 -4.60 59.54
N SER A 101 27.44 -5.05 59.92
CA SER A 101 27.65 -6.18 60.81
C SER A 101 27.24 -5.85 62.24
N GLN A 102 26.49 -6.72 62.92
CA GLN A 102 26.60 -7.07 64.34
C GLN A 102 25.41 -7.92 64.75
N VAL A 103 25.66 -9.15 65.23
CA VAL A 103 25.18 -9.72 66.51
C VAL A 103 25.67 -11.16 66.54
N ASN A 104 26.71 -11.40 67.35
CA ASN A 104 27.04 -12.71 67.90
C ASN A 104 26.36 -12.82 69.27
N GLY A 105 25.79 -13.98 69.58
CA GLY A 105 25.58 -14.40 70.96
C GLY A 105 24.38 -15.31 71.20
N ILE A 106 24.67 -16.54 71.64
CA ILE A 106 23.83 -17.44 72.46
C ILE A 106 22.82 -18.30 71.66
N GLN A 107 23.12 -19.58 71.39
CA GLN A 107 22.88 -20.72 72.30
C GLN A 107 23.17 -22.05 71.57
N ASN A 108 24.19 -22.76 72.03
CA ASN A 108 24.52 -24.13 71.64
C ASN A 108 23.53 -25.06 72.35
N GLU A 109 22.58 -25.64 71.61
CA GLU A 109 21.96 -26.94 71.95
C GLU A 109 21.12 -27.58 70.82
N ASN A 110 20.82 -26.87 69.72
CA ASN A 110 20.04 -27.44 68.59
C ASN A 110 20.85 -27.84 67.35
N LEU A 111 22.19 -27.83 67.39
CA LEU A 111 23.02 -28.04 66.20
C LEU A 111 23.05 -29.52 65.73
N GLN A 112 22.90 -30.49 66.64
CA GLN A 112 22.91 -31.91 66.25
C GLN A 112 21.61 -32.38 65.58
N GLN A 113 20.44 -31.80 65.92
CA GLN A 113 19.19 -32.12 65.22
C GLN A 113 19.10 -31.46 63.83
N ILE A 114 19.79 -30.34 63.62
CA ILE A 114 19.85 -29.67 62.31
C ILE A 114 20.77 -30.43 61.34
N ILE A 115 21.84 -31.06 61.83
CA ILE A 115 22.74 -31.88 60.99
C ILE A 115 22.01 -33.15 60.50
N LEU A 116 21.28 -33.84 61.38
CA LEU A 116 20.48 -35.02 60.99
C LEU A 116 19.33 -34.69 60.02
N ARG A 117 18.73 -33.50 60.07
CA ARG A 117 17.73 -33.07 59.07
C ARG A 117 18.36 -32.66 57.73
N LYS A 118 19.59 -32.15 57.70
CA LYS A 118 20.27 -31.77 56.45
C LYS A 118 20.65 -32.98 55.60
N ASP A 119 21.03 -34.10 56.23
CA ASP A 119 21.40 -35.30 55.48
C ASP A 119 20.18 -36.00 54.86
N VAL A 120 19.02 -35.96 55.53
CA VAL A 120 17.76 -36.48 54.97
C VAL A 120 17.25 -35.60 53.82
N ILE A 121 17.36 -34.27 53.93
CA ILE A 121 16.96 -33.33 52.87
C ILE A 121 17.90 -33.39 51.65
N ASN A 122 19.20 -33.60 51.87
CA ASN A 122 20.17 -33.74 50.78
C ASN A 122 19.96 -35.03 49.98
N ASN A 123 19.59 -36.14 50.63
CA ASN A 123 19.29 -37.39 49.93
C ASN A 123 17.96 -37.34 49.17
N SER A 124 16.92 -36.67 49.68
CA SER A 124 15.67 -36.46 48.93
C SER A 124 15.85 -35.50 47.74
N ASN A 125 16.72 -34.50 47.87
CA ASN A 125 17.01 -33.58 46.77
C ASN A 125 17.88 -34.22 45.67
N GLN A 126 18.81 -35.11 46.02
CA GLN A 126 19.58 -35.84 44.99
C GLN A 126 18.71 -36.79 44.17
N ALA A 127 17.75 -37.49 44.79
CA ALA A 127 16.80 -38.33 44.05
C ALA A 127 15.89 -37.50 43.12
N TYR A 128 15.42 -36.33 43.56
CA TYR A 128 14.58 -35.45 42.75
C TYR A 128 15.36 -34.76 41.60
N ILE A 129 16.63 -34.43 41.82
CA ILE A 129 17.51 -33.89 40.78
C ILE A 129 17.81 -34.96 39.72
N TYR A 130 18.05 -36.21 40.12
CA TYR A 130 18.30 -37.32 39.19
C TYR A 130 17.06 -37.65 38.33
N ASP A 131 15.86 -37.59 38.90
CA ASP A 131 14.60 -37.76 38.15
C ASP A 131 14.29 -36.57 37.23
N GLN A 132 14.69 -35.34 37.60
CA GLN A 132 14.57 -34.20 36.68
C GLN A 132 15.58 -34.28 35.52
N GLU A 133 16.82 -34.70 35.78
CA GLU A 133 17.84 -34.86 34.73
C GLU A 133 17.45 -35.97 33.74
N ASN A 134 16.97 -37.12 34.23
CA ASN A 134 16.48 -38.21 33.35
C ASN A 134 15.24 -37.80 32.53
N ASN A 135 14.30 -37.05 33.12
CA ASN A 135 13.14 -36.54 32.39
C ASN A 135 13.52 -35.45 31.36
N PHE A 136 14.57 -34.67 31.64
CA PHE A 136 15.09 -33.68 30.71
C PHE A 136 15.81 -34.36 29.53
N GLU A 137 16.60 -35.40 29.79
CA GLU A 137 17.25 -36.19 28.74
C GLU A 137 16.25 -36.96 27.88
N MET A 138 15.21 -37.57 28.46
CA MET A 138 14.15 -38.23 27.69
C MET A 138 13.35 -37.27 26.82
N LYS A 139 13.06 -36.04 27.30
CA LYS A 139 12.42 -35.01 26.48
C LYS A 139 13.32 -34.55 25.33
N LYS A 140 14.62 -34.44 25.57
CA LYS A 140 15.64 -34.10 24.55
C LYS A 140 15.79 -35.20 23.50
N GLN A 141 15.72 -36.47 23.90
CA GLN A 141 15.73 -37.61 22.97
C GLN A 141 14.45 -37.65 22.13
N ARG A 142 13.27 -37.43 22.72
CA ARG A 142 11.99 -37.37 21.97
C ARG A 142 11.90 -36.17 21.03
N SER A 143 12.46 -35.01 21.39
CA SER A 143 12.53 -33.86 20.47
C SER A 143 13.45 -34.14 19.28
N ASN A 144 14.59 -34.81 19.51
CA ASN A 144 15.52 -35.19 18.44
C ASN A 144 14.93 -36.26 17.50
N GLN A 145 14.11 -37.18 18.02
CA GLN A 145 13.47 -38.21 17.22
C GLN A 145 12.33 -37.65 16.35
N ASN A 146 11.55 -36.70 16.88
CA ASN A 146 10.53 -35.99 16.09
C ASN A 146 11.15 -35.06 15.03
N GLN A 147 12.31 -34.44 15.32
CA GLN A 147 13.05 -33.68 14.32
C GLN A 147 13.56 -34.58 13.17
N ARG A 148 14.11 -35.77 13.48
CA ARG A 148 14.56 -36.73 12.45
C ARG A 148 13.45 -37.17 11.50
N ASN A 149 12.23 -37.37 12.01
CA ASN A 149 11.10 -37.77 11.18
C ASN A 149 10.57 -36.61 10.31
N SER A 150 10.62 -35.37 10.80
CA SER A 150 10.27 -34.18 9.99
C SER A 150 11.28 -33.91 8.85
N THR A 151 12.57 -34.16 9.08
CA THR A 151 13.61 -33.99 8.05
C THR A 151 13.56 -35.05 6.96
N LEU A 152 12.96 -36.22 7.23
CA LEU A 152 12.83 -37.27 6.22
C LEU A 152 11.72 -36.96 5.22
N PHE A 153 10.66 -36.27 5.66
CA PHE A 153 9.55 -35.85 4.79
C PHE A 153 9.86 -34.60 3.96
N SER A 154 10.75 -33.72 4.43
CA SER A 154 11.20 -32.53 3.66
C SER A 154 12.24 -32.84 2.58
N ARG A 155 12.85 -34.04 2.59
CA ARG A 155 13.85 -34.48 1.61
C ARG A 155 13.26 -34.94 0.27
N ILE A 156 11.93 -35.00 0.14
CA ILE A 156 11.27 -35.49 -1.09
C ILE A 156 11.13 -34.39 -2.16
N SER A 157 11.31 -33.11 -1.81
CA SER A 157 11.42 -32.01 -2.79
C SER A 157 12.88 -31.76 -3.15
N GLY A 158 13.35 -32.38 -4.24
CA GLY A 158 14.77 -32.44 -4.65
C GLY A 158 15.49 -31.12 -4.95
N GLU A 159 14.80 -29.97 -5.00
CA GLU A 159 15.43 -28.66 -5.24
C GLU A 159 16.19 -28.09 -4.02
N ASN A 160 15.85 -28.50 -2.79
CA ASN A 160 16.46 -27.93 -1.58
C ASN A 160 17.75 -28.62 -1.12
N VAL A 161 18.11 -29.77 -1.69
CA VAL A 161 19.27 -30.56 -1.20
C VAL A 161 20.61 -29.86 -1.46
N PHE A 162 20.73 -29.16 -2.60
CA PHE A 162 21.97 -28.48 -2.98
C PHE A 162 22.19 -27.17 -2.21
N GLU A 163 21.14 -26.40 -1.96
CA GLU A 163 21.22 -25.21 -1.11
C GLU A 163 21.44 -25.58 0.36
N ASP A 164 20.77 -26.63 0.86
CA ASP A 164 20.98 -27.09 2.23
C ASP A 164 22.40 -27.62 2.45
N GLU A 165 23.06 -28.17 1.43
CA GLU A 165 24.45 -28.60 1.52
C GLU A 165 25.43 -27.41 1.47
N TYR A 166 25.22 -26.46 0.54
CA TYR A 166 26.01 -25.24 0.41
C TYR A 166 25.87 -24.29 1.63
N PHE A 167 24.70 -24.26 2.28
CA PHE A 167 24.42 -23.43 3.46
C PHE A 167 24.20 -24.24 4.76
N SER A 168 24.61 -25.51 4.81
CA SER A 168 24.37 -26.42 5.95
C SER A 168 24.94 -25.91 7.28
N GLU A 169 26.16 -25.40 7.29
CA GLU A 169 26.77 -24.79 8.48
C GLU A 169 26.03 -23.52 8.92
N ASP A 170 25.51 -22.80 7.93
CA ASP A 170 24.84 -21.53 8.11
C ASP A 170 23.43 -21.73 8.67
N SER A 171 22.73 -22.81 8.28
CA SER A 171 21.39 -23.15 8.76
C SER A 171 21.39 -23.54 10.24
N GLN A 172 22.36 -24.35 10.69
CA GLN A 172 22.48 -24.74 12.10
C GLN A 172 22.83 -23.53 12.99
N LYS A 173 23.82 -22.72 12.58
CA LYS A 173 24.19 -21.49 13.30
C LYS A 173 23.05 -20.46 13.27
N LYS A 174 22.31 -20.34 12.16
CA LYS A 174 21.12 -19.46 12.04
C LYS A 174 19.97 -19.91 12.93
N SER A 175 19.70 -21.21 13.09
CA SER A 175 18.61 -21.68 13.95
C SER A 175 18.82 -21.28 15.41
N GLN A 176 20.04 -21.44 15.93
CA GLN A 176 20.42 -21.05 17.29
C GLN A 176 20.48 -19.53 17.46
N LYS A 177 20.98 -18.79 16.45
CA LYS A 177 20.97 -17.32 16.46
C LYS A 177 19.54 -16.75 16.37
N ARG A 178 18.66 -17.35 15.57
CA ARG A 178 17.25 -16.92 15.41
C ARG A 178 16.52 -16.93 16.74
N GLN A 179 16.69 -17.99 17.54
CA GLN A 179 16.09 -18.07 18.88
C GLN A 179 16.63 -16.99 19.83
N ARG A 180 17.90 -16.59 19.70
CA ARG A 180 18.51 -15.51 20.50
C ARG A 180 18.11 -14.10 20.03
N LEU A 181 17.54 -13.95 18.84
CA LEU A 181 17.19 -12.67 18.21
C LEU A 181 15.70 -12.31 18.34
N LEU A 182 14.89 -13.10 19.05
CA LEU A 182 13.51 -12.75 19.40
C LEU A 182 13.50 -11.69 20.52
N ASN A 183 14.06 -10.51 20.25
CA ASN A 183 13.88 -9.33 21.09
C ASN A 183 12.81 -8.43 20.43
N PRO A 184 11.76 -7.98 21.16
CA PRO A 184 10.78 -7.02 20.63
C PRO A 184 11.41 -5.74 20.04
N ASP A 185 12.60 -5.33 20.49
CA ASP A 185 13.32 -4.18 19.92
C ASP A 185 13.81 -4.43 18.48
N LEU A 186 13.96 -5.71 18.11
CA LEU A 186 14.35 -6.16 16.77
C LEU A 186 13.15 -6.35 15.85
N PHE A 187 11.92 -6.05 16.29
CA PHE A 187 10.71 -6.17 15.47
C PHE A 187 10.84 -5.51 14.10
N TYR A 188 11.53 -4.36 14.04
CA TYR A 188 11.79 -3.61 12.81
C TYR A 188 12.93 -4.15 11.95
N LYS A 189 13.75 -5.05 12.48
CA LYS A 189 14.90 -5.64 11.76
C LYS A 189 14.57 -7.00 11.14
N LEU A 190 13.37 -7.52 11.40
CA LEU A 190 12.95 -8.80 10.82
C LEU A 190 12.81 -8.68 9.30
N LYS A 191 13.15 -9.78 8.62
CA LYS A 191 13.16 -9.87 7.15
C LYS A 191 11.74 -9.79 6.60
N ASP A 192 11.28 -8.56 6.33
CA ASP A 192 9.95 -8.31 5.73
C ASP A 192 9.92 -8.54 4.21
N HIS A 193 11.08 -8.79 3.58
CA HIS A 193 11.15 -9.01 2.15
C HIS A 193 10.60 -10.38 1.72
N GLN A 194 10.75 -11.43 2.55
CA GLN A 194 10.20 -12.76 2.24
C GLN A 194 8.72 -12.84 2.60
N ILE A 195 7.87 -12.52 1.63
CA ILE A 195 6.43 -12.57 1.82
C ILE A 195 5.91 -13.89 1.28
N GLN A 196 5.48 -14.75 2.19
CA GLN A 196 4.81 -16.01 1.87
C GLN A 196 3.47 -16.07 2.60
N TRP A 197 2.47 -16.64 1.93
CA TRP A 197 1.17 -16.88 2.54
C TRP A 197 1.21 -18.18 3.34
N ASN A 198 0.82 -18.12 4.61
CA ASN A 198 0.77 -19.28 5.48
C ASN A 198 -0.68 -19.65 5.85
N ASN A 199 -1.18 -20.74 5.25
CA ASN A 199 -2.52 -21.26 5.50
C ASN A 199 -2.75 -21.69 6.95
N SER A 200 -1.74 -22.27 7.61
CA SER A 200 -1.89 -22.71 9.01
C SER A 200 -2.08 -21.52 9.94
N ILE A 201 -1.33 -20.44 9.72
CA ILE A 201 -1.45 -19.21 10.51
C ILE A 201 -2.76 -18.51 10.18
N PHE A 202 -3.17 -18.50 8.91
CA PHE A 202 -4.48 -17.99 8.52
C PHE A 202 -5.60 -18.66 9.32
N ILE A 203 -5.67 -19.99 9.31
CA ILE A 203 -6.70 -20.76 10.02
C ILE A 203 -6.60 -20.58 11.54
N GLU A 204 -5.38 -20.59 12.11
CA GLU A 204 -5.17 -20.36 13.55
C GLU A 204 -5.76 -19.02 14.00
N PHE A 205 -5.43 -17.93 13.30
CA PHE A 205 -5.93 -16.61 13.65
C PHE A 205 -7.41 -16.44 13.32
N LEU A 206 -7.90 -17.08 12.25
CA LEU A 206 -9.33 -17.11 11.92
C LEU A 206 -10.13 -17.72 13.07
N ILE A 207 -9.67 -18.85 13.62
CA ILE A 207 -10.29 -19.51 14.76
C ILE A 207 -10.28 -18.58 15.99
N TYR A 208 -9.16 -17.95 16.34
CA TYR A 208 -9.11 -17.05 17.50
C TYR A 208 -10.13 -15.91 17.40
N HIS A 209 -10.28 -15.34 16.21
CA HIS A 209 -11.25 -14.26 15.99
C HIS A 209 -12.68 -14.80 15.98
N ILE A 210 -12.96 -15.98 15.39
CA ILE A 210 -14.29 -16.62 15.48
C ILE A 210 -14.67 -16.85 16.95
N LEU A 211 -13.77 -17.44 17.74
CA LEU A 211 -13.99 -17.68 19.17
C LEU A 211 -14.28 -16.37 19.93
N PHE A 212 -13.61 -15.27 19.58
CA PHE A 212 -13.87 -13.97 20.21
C PHE A 212 -15.23 -13.39 19.79
N TYR A 213 -15.53 -13.24 18.50
CA TYR A 213 -16.73 -12.51 18.06
C TYR A 213 -18.04 -13.31 18.13
N TYR A 214 -17.98 -14.65 18.13
CA TYR A 214 -19.17 -15.51 18.10
C TYR A 214 -19.46 -16.26 19.40
N LEU A 215 -18.44 -16.55 20.22
CA LEU A 215 -18.62 -17.48 21.35
C LEU A 215 -18.33 -16.85 22.71
N PHE A 216 -17.11 -16.36 22.93
CA PHE A 216 -16.62 -16.05 24.28
C PHE A 216 -16.37 -14.56 24.53
N GLY A 217 -16.17 -13.76 23.49
CA GLY A 217 -15.79 -12.35 23.65
C GLY A 217 -14.53 -12.20 24.52
N PRO A 218 -14.52 -11.25 25.47
CA PRO A 218 -13.40 -11.05 26.39
C PRO A 218 -13.03 -12.30 27.22
N LEU A 219 -13.98 -13.22 27.45
CA LEU A 219 -13.75 -14.43 28.23
C LEU A 219 -12.81 -15.42 27.52
N ILE A 220 -12.52 -15.23 26.22
CA ILE A 220 -11.53 -16.06 25.51
C ILE A 220 -10.15 -16.00 26.18
N SER A 221 -9.83 -14.89 26.85
CA SER A 221 -8.58 -14.72 27.57
C SER A 221 -8.41 -15.71 28.73
N LEU A 222 -9.53 -16.20 29.30
CA LEU A 222 -9.51 -17.25 30.33
C LEU A 222 -9.21 -18.62 29.72
N ILE A 223 -9.79 -18.92 28.56
CA ILE A 223 -9.57 -20.18 27.84
C ILE A 223 -8.12 -20.25 27.31
N LEU A 224 -7.64 -19.14 26.75
CA LEU A 224 -6.30 -19.00 26.19
C LEU A 224 -5.32 -18.32 27.17
N PHE A 225 -5.44 -18.57 28.48
CA PHE A 225 -4.62 -17.89 29.50
C PHE A 225 -3.12 -18.05 29.30
N LYS A 226 -2.68 -19.19 28.74
CA LYS A 226 -1.26 -19.44 28.38
C LYS A 226 -0.74 -18.56 27.24
N LYS A 227 -1.64 -17.90 26.50
CA LYS A 227 -1.35 -17.02 25.36
C LYS A 227 -1.77 -15.57 25.65
N ILE A 228 -1.67 -15.12 26.90
CA ILE A 228 -2.11 -13.77 27.29
C ILE A 228 -1.42 -12.64 26.51
N ASN A 229 -0.13 -12.82 26.17
CA ASN A 229 0.63 -11.88 25.33
C ASN A 229 -0.02 -11.73 23.95
N LEU A 230 -0.37 -12.86 23.32
CA LEU A 230 -1.10 -12.87 22.06
C LEU A 230 -2.48 -12.20 22.19
N MET A 231 -3.24 -12.53 23.23
CA MET A 231 -4.57 -11.93 23.45
C MET A 231 -4.50 -10.41 23.60
N ARG A 232 -3.47 -9.91 24.29
CA ARG A 232 -3.20 -8.48 24.41
C ARG A 232 -2.83 -7.84 23.07
N ASN A 233 -2.00 -8.49 22.27
CA ASN A 233 -1.61 -8.00 20.93
C ASN A 233 -2.77 -8.02 19.93
N LEU A 234 -3.69 -8.99 20.06
CA LEU A 234 -4.94 -9.05 19.29
C LEU A 234 -5.99 -8.03 19.77
N SER A 235 -5.73 -7.32 20.87
CA SER A 235 -6.69 -6.45 21.56
C SER A 235 -7.95 -7.20 22.00
N PHE A 236 -7.81 -8.47 22.40
CA PHE A 236 -8.86 -9.26 23.07
C PHE A 236 -8.80 -9.12 24.60
N PHE A 237 -7.73 -8.50 25.11
CA PHE A 237 -7.50 -8.27 26.53
C PHE A 237 -6.83 -6.91 26.80
N GLY A 238 -7.18 -6.29 27.92
CA GLY A 238 -6.59 -5.04 28.43
C GLY A 238 -7.43 -3.79 28.14
N ALA A 239 -7.12 -2.68 28.82
CA ALA A 239 -7.89 -1.43 28.75
C ALA A 239 -7.43 -0.49 27.63
N ASN A 240 -7.22 -1.01 26.41
CA ASN A 240 -6.84 -0.18 25.27
C ASN A 240 -8.07 0.20 24.41
N LYS A 241 -7.98 1.30 23.64
CA LYS A 241 -9.09 1.79 22.82
C LYS A 241 -9.60 0.74 21.83
N TRP A 242 -8.70 -0.04 21.27
CA TRP A 242 -9.02 -1.09 20.31
C TRP A 242 -9.85 -2.22 20.94
N PHE A 243 -9.49 -2.65 22.15
CA PHE A 243 -10.24 -3.63 22.92
C PHE A 243 -11.65 -3.14 23.20
N ILE A 244 -11.83 -1.88 23.60
CA ILE A 244 -13.16 -1.31 23.83
C ILE A 244 -13.99 -1.37 22.54
N THR A 245 -13.41 -1.00 21.39
CA THR A 245 -14.12 -1.12 20.11
C THR A 245 -14.46 -2.56 19.76
N GLN A 246 -13.55 -3.53 19.95
CA GLN A 246 -13.84 -4.95 19.71
C GLN A 246 -14.92 -5.47 20.64
N PHE A 247 -14.87 -5.10 21.92
CA PHE A 247 -15.83 -5.49 22.92
C PHE A 247 -17.22 -4.95 22.64
N VAL A 248 -17.34 -3.67 22.24
CA VAL A 248 -18.63 -3.07 21.87
C VAL A 248 -19.24 -3.79 20.67
N ILE A 249 -18.44 -4.10 19.64
CA ILE A 249 -18.93 -4.83 18.47
C ILE A 249 -19.38 -6.25 18.85
N TYR A 250 -18.60 -6.95 19.67
CA TYR A 250 -18.97 -8.25 20.20
C TYR A 250 -20.27 -8.19 21.02
N ALA A 251 -20.37 -7.24 21.95
CA ALA A 251 -21.51 -7.09 22.84
C ALA A 251 -22.79 -6.78 22.06
N LEU A 252 -22.73 -5.89 21.08
CA LEU A 252 -23.86 -5.61 20.19
C LEU A 252 -24.23 -6.84 19.35
N ASN A 253 -23.26 -7.56 18.78
CA ASN A 253 -23.51 -8.78 18.02
C ASN A 253 -24.23 -9.85 18.86
N MET A 254 -23.71 -10.13 20.06
CA MET A 254 -24.28 -11.13 20.96
C MET A 254 -25.62 -10.71 21.51
N ALA A 255 -25.79 -9.43 21.87
CA ALA A 255 -27.09 -8.91 22.28
C ALA A 255 -28.11 -9.13 21.16
N THR A 256 -27.82 -8.72 19.93
CA THR A 256 -28.71 -8.92 18.79
C THR A 256 -29.03 -10.39 18.51
N LEU A 257 -28.05 -11.30 18.61
CA LEU A 257 -28.28 -12.74 18.43
C LEU A 257 -29.16 -13.32 19.53
N ILE A 258 -28.86 -13.03 20.80
CA ILE A 258 -29.65 -13.52 21.94
C ILE A 258 -31.07 -12.96 21.87
N SER A 259 -31.22 -11.66 21.59
CA SER A 259 -32.51 -11.02 21.41
C SER A 259 -33.34 -11.72 20.35
N TYR A 260 -32.75 -12.03 19.19
CA TYR A 260 -33.45 -12.70 18.09
C TYR A 260 -34.03 -14.07 18.46
N PHE A 261 -33.34 -14.84 19.32
CA PHE A 261 -33.78 -16.19 19.71
C PHE A 261 -34.62 -16.23 20.99
N VAL A 262 -34.45 -15.27 21.90
CA VAL A 262 -35.12 -15.23 23.21
C VAL A 262 -36.38 -14.38 23.17
N TRP A 263 -36.30 -13.20 22.57
CA TRP A 263 -37.42 -12.30 22.38
C TRP A 263 -37.95 -12.55 20.99
N ASN A 264 -39.20 -13.05 20.87
CA ASN A 264 -39.84 -13.34 19.59
C ASN A 264 -40.11 -12.04 18.79
N CYS A 265 -39.04 -11.38 18.33
CA CYS A 265 -39.06 -10.13 17.60
C CYS A 265 -39.49 -10.38 16.16
N HIS A 266 -40.80 -10.44 15.94
CA HIS A 266 -41.41 -10.72 14.64
C HIS A 266 -41.03 -9.68 13.57
N ASN A 267 -40.69 -8.46 13.97
CA ASN A 267 -40.40 -7.38 13.02
C ASN A 267 -38.96 -7.42 12.47
N ILE A 268 -38.10 -8.34 12.93
CA ILE A 268 -36.70 -8.41 12.51
C ILE A 268 -36.52 -9.51 11.46
N TYR A 269 -36.08 -9.10 10.28
CA TYR A 269 -35.95 -10.04 9.17
C TYR A 269 -34.75 -10.95 9.39
N LYS A 270 -34.91 -12.24 9.11
CA LYS A 270 -33.82 -13.23 9.21
C LYS A 270 -32.60 -12.83 8.39
N VAL A 271 -32.82 -12.17 7.24
CA VAL A 271 -31.74 -11.69 6.37
C VAL A 271 -30.84 -10.64 7.03
N GLU A 272 -31.39 -9.79 7.91
CA GLU A 272 -30.60 -8.79 8.64
C GLU A 272 -29.59 -9.47 9.56
N ILE A 273 -30.04 -10.48 10.31
CA ILE A 273 -29.20 -11.25 11.21
C ILE A 273 -28.13 -12.02 10.44
N ILE A 274 -28.51 -12.72 9.37
CA ILE A 274 -27.56 -13.48 8.53
C ILE A 274 -26.49 -12.55 7.96
N TYR A 275 -26.87 -11.42 7.37
CA TYR A 275 -25.89 -10.51 6.79
C TYR A 275 -25.03 -9.82 7.83
N MET A 276 -25.58 -9.48 9.00
CA MET A 276 -24.77 -8.99 10.11
C MET A 276 -23.66 -10.01 10.44
N GLN A 277 -23.97 -11.31 10.50
CA GLN A 277 -22.93 -12.34 10.69
C GLN A 277 -21.95 -12.40 9.52
N ILE A 278 -22.40 -12.32 8.27
CA ILE A 278 -21.51 -12.26 7.09
C ILE A 278 -20.53 -11.08 7.21
N THR A 279 -20.99 -9.89 7.60
CA THR A 279 -20.10 -8.72 7.74
C THR A 279 -19.06 -8.89 8.85
N ILE A 280 -19.44 -9.50 9.98
CA ILE A 280 -18.50 -9.84 11.05
C ILE A 280 -17.50 -10.89 10.58
N PHE A 281 -17.94 -11.92 9.86
CA PHE A 281 -17.06 -12.92 9.28
C PHE A 281 -16.06 -12.31 8.30
N LEU A 282 -16.51 -11.43 7.39
CA LEU A 282 -15.63 -10.73 6.45
C LEU A 282 -14.56 -9.90 7.19
N ARG A 283 -14.93 -9.19 8.26
CA ARG A 283 -13.98 -8.48 9.11
C ARG A 283 -12.93 -9.42 9.72
N ILE A 284 -13.37 -10.54 10.28
CA ILE A 284 -12.49 -11.57 10.88
C ILE A 284 -11.55 -12.15 9.81
N PHE A 285 -12.07 -12.39 8.61
CA PHE A 285 -11.31 -12.89 7.47
C PHE A 285 -10.19 -11.92 7.08
N VAL A 286 -10.48 -10.62 6.91
CA VAL A 286 -9.48 -9.57 6.61
C VAL A 286 -8.38 -9.53 7.66
N ILE A 287 -8.75 -9.57 8.95
CA ILE A 287 -7.78 -9.55 10.04
C ILE A 287 -6.89 -10.82 9.98
N SER A 288 -7.46 -11.97 9.62
CA SER A 288 -6.70 -13.22 9.50
C SER A 288 -5.74 -13.20 8.31
N CYS A 289 -6.12 -12.60 7.18
CA CYS A 289 -5.25 -12.38 6.02
C CYS A 289 -3.99 -11.58 6.38
N LYS A 290 -4.12 -10.59 7.28
CA LYS A 290 -2.96 -9.84 7.80
C LYS A 290 -1.93 -10.82 8.38
N TYR A 291 -2.33 -11.63 9.35
CA TYR A 291 -1.42 -12.54 10.05
C TYR A 291 -0.86 -13.63 9.14
N ALA A 292 -1.66 -14.12 8.20
CA ALA A 292 -1.25 -15.12 7.22
C ALA A 292 -0.11 -14.66 6.31
N SER A 293 0.03 -13.35 6.11
CA SER A 293 1.05 -12.73 5.25
C SER A 293 2.27 -12.19 6.01
N LEU A 294 2.34 -12.37 7.33
CA LEU A 294 3.48 -11.96 8.14
C LEU A 294 4.56 -13.05 8.14
N PRO A 295 5.85 -12.66 8.17
CA PRO A 295 6.94 -13.58 8.43
C PRO A 295 6.73 -14.37 9.74
N LEU A 296 7.20 -15.62 9.78
CA LEU A 296 7.05 -16.51 10.94
C LEU A 296 7.65 -15.90 12.20
N GLU A 297 8.78 -15.23 12.09
CA GLU A 297 9.47 -14.60 13.20
C GLU A 297 8.63 -13.48 13.84
N LYS A 298 7.87 -12.73 13.02
CA LYS A 298 6.93 -11.73 13.54
C LYS A 298 5.79 -12.40 14.28
N ILE A 299 5.25 -13.49 13.74
CA ILE A 299 4.18 -14.24 14.39
C ILE A 299 4.63 -14.82 15.74
N GLU A 300 5.88 -15.29 15.84
CA GLU A 300 6.48 -15.69 17.11
C GLU A 300 6.56 -14.52 18.10
N LEU A 301 6.94 -13.32 17.64
CA LEU A 301 6.90 -12.13 18.49
C LEU A 301 5.49 -11.80 18.99
N TYR A 302 4.48 -11.88 18.12
CA TYR A 302 3.07 -11.70 18.51
C TYR A 302 2.60 -12.74 19.54
N LYS A 303 3.10 -13.97 19.46
CA LYS A 303 2.73 -15.06 20.38
C LYS A 303 3.43 -14.94 21.73
N ASN A 304 4.71 -14.55 21.72
CA ASN A 304 5.58 -14.68 22.88
C ASN A 304 5.76 -13.38 23.68
N PHE A 305 5.62 -12.21 23.06
CA PHE A 305 5.88 -10.91 23.69
C PHE A 305 4.67 -9.99 23.66
N THR A 306 4.49 -9.15 24.68
CA THR A 306 3.55 -8.03 24.60
C THR A 306 4.20 -6.92 23.77
N LEU A 307 3.62 -6.62 22.61
CA LEU A 307 4.12 -5.57 21.73
C LEU A 307 3.57 -4.20 22.17
N ASN A 308 4.39 -3.16 22.00
CA ASN A 308 3.94 -1.78 22.19
C ASN A 308 2.79 -1.46 21.23
N SER A 309 1.80 -0.68 21.67
CA SER A 309 0.69 -0.22 20.83
C SER A 309 1.15 0.52 19.56
N GLU A 310 2.31 1.18 19.61
CA GLU A 310 2.88 1.82 18.42
C GLU A 310 3.34 0.78 17.39
N LEU A 311 3.97 -0.31 17.83
CA LEU A 311 4.39 -1.43 16.97
C LEU A 311 3.17 -2.09 16.33
N THR A 312 2.15 -2.41 17.13
CA THR A 312 0.93 -3.05 16.61
C THR A 312 0.15 -2.11 15.69
N SER A 313 0.14 -0.80 15.96
CA SER A 313 -0.51 0.20 15.11
C SER A 313 0.21 0.38 13.76
N ARG A 314 1.54 0.38 13.73
CA ARG A 314 2.32 0.40 12.47
C ARG A 314 2.09 -0.86 11.63
N ASP A 315 1.85 -1.97 12.31
CA ASP A 315 1.47 -3.25 11.71
C ASP A 315 0.00 -3.32 11.28
N TYR A 316 -0.87 -2.48 11.85
CA TYR A 316 -2.19 -2.15 11.31
C TYR A 316 -2.02 -1.27 10.06
N TYR A 317 -1.26 -1.85 9.11
CA TYR A 317 -0.65 -1.32 7.91
C TYR A 317 -1.51 -0.28 7.20
N PHE A 318 -2.84 -0.40 7.24
CA PHE A 318 -3.81 0.57 6.71
C PHE A 318 -3.51 2.03 7.00
N SER A 319 -3.33 2.44 8.27
CA SER A 319 -3.27 3.88 8.55
C SER A 319 -2.04 4.51 7.91
N ASP A 320 -0.89 3.87 8.09
CA ASP A 320 0.38 4.35 7.56
C ASP A 320 0.46 4.11 6.05
N TRP A 321 -0.12 3.03 5.52
CA TRP A 321 -0.19 2.75 4.08
C TRP A 321 -0.98 3.81 3.35
N VAL A 322 -2.14 4.21 3.88
CA VAL A 322 -2.93 5.30 3.29
C VAL A 322 -2.16 6.61 3.30
N LYS A 323 -1.44 6.85 4.40
CA LYS A 323 -0.60 8.02 4.56
C LYS A 323 0.70 7.93 3.77
N GLN A 324 1.12 6.76 3.27
CA GLN A 324 2.44 6.53 2.66
C GLN A 324 3.53 7.29 3.43
N SER A 325 3.71 6.95 4.70
CA SER A 325 4.72 7.59 5.53
C SER A 325 6.13 7.34 4.96
N PRO A 326 7.12 8.21 5.24
CA PRO A 326 8.50 8.01 4.80
C PRO A 326 9.04 6.62 5.20
N SER A 327 8.70 6.17 6.41
CA SER A 327 9.05 4.84 6.91
C SER A 327 8.52 3.69 6.05
N ILE A 328 7.30 3.81 5.53
CA ILE A 328 6.69 2.80 4.67
C ILE A 328 7.30 2.85 3.28
N ILE A 329 7.47 4.04 2.71
CA ILE A 329 8.07 4.19 1.38
C ILE A 329 9.48 3.61 1.39
N TYR A 330 10.29 3.94 2.40
CA TYR A 330 11.61 3.36 2.61
C TYR A 330 11.54 1.84 2.73
N ARG A 331 10.71 1.32 3.66
CA ARG A 331 10.62 -0.12 3.94
C ARG A 331 10.20 -0.92 2.73
N GLU A 332 9.15 -0.50 2.02
CA GLU A 332 8.69 -1.23 0.84
C GLU A 332 9.67 -1.14 -0.32
N THR A 333 10.28 0.03 -0.55
CA THR A 333 11.32 0.17 -1.58
C THR A 333 12.52 -0.73 -1.29
N TYR A 334 12.98 -0.74 -0.03
CA TYR A 334 14.05 -1.63 0.43
C TYR A 334 13.67 -3.10 0.29
N ASN A 335 12.48 -3.48 0.73
CA ASN A 335 12.01 -4.85 0.61
C ASN A 335 11.90 -5.30 -0.86
N SER A 336 11.49 -4.41 -1.76
CA SER A 336 11.46 -4.69 -3.20
C SER A 336 12.86 -4.87 -3.79
N LEU A 337 13.82 -4.03 -3.40
CA LEU A 337 15.22 -4.18 -3.80
C LEU A 337 15.81 -5.52 -3.31
N GLN A 338 15.54 -5.89 -2.05
CA GLN A 338 16.00 -7.15 -1.47
C GLN A 338 15.34 -8.37 -2.12
N ARG A 339 14.03 -8.33 -2.42
CA ARG A 339 13.35 -9.42 -3.12
C ARG A 339 13.85 -9.64 -4.55
N GLY A 340 14.19 -8.55 -5.23
CA GLY A 340 14.75 -8.61 -6.58
C GLY A 340 16.26 -8.82 -6.62
N GLU A 341 16.91 -8.92 -5.45
CA GLU A 341 18.37 -9.03 -5.32
C GLU A 341 19.12 -7.94 -6.11
N TYR A 342 18.53 -6.74 -6.17
CA TYR A 342 19.09 -5.64 -6.93
C TYR A 342 20.21 -4.98 -6.13
N ASP A 343 21.33 -4.73 -6.80
CA ASP A 343 22.40 -3.91 -6.24
C ASP A 343 21.92 -2.46 -6.10
N VAL A 344 21.94 -1.96 -4.87
CA VAL A 344 21.58 -0.57 -4.52
C VAL A 344 22.49 0.43 -5.24
N GLN A 345 23.74 0.06 -5.55
CA GLN A 345 24.68 0.90 -6.29
C GLN A 345 24.26 1.13 -7.73
N MET A 346 23.43 0.26 -8.31
CA MET A 346 22.89 0.42 -9.66
C MET A 346 21.58 1.22 -9.68
N PHE A 347 21.04 1.58 -8.52
CA PHE A 347 19.72 2.22 -8.41
C PHE A 347 19.77 3.75 -8.59
N TYR A 348 20.44 4.20 -9.65
CA TYR A 348 20.60 5.62 -9.99
C TYR A 348 20.09 5.91 -11.39
N LEU A 349 19.51 7.09 -11.56
CA LEU A 349 19.02 7.57 -12.86
C LEU A 349 19.72 8.88 -13.22
N SER A 350 20.15 9.02 -14.47
CA SER A 350 20.51 10.32 -15.06
C SER A 350 19.50 10.71 -16.12
N PHE A 351 19.35 12.02 -16.35
CA PHE A 351 18.40 12.57 -17.30
C PHE A 351 19.11 13.34 -18.42
N PHE A 352 18.49 13.47 -19.60
CA PHE A 352 19.02 14.31 -20.70
C PHE A 352 19.08 15.79 -20.31
N VAL A 353 18.06 16.24 -19.58
CA VAL A 353 17.95 17.57 -19.02
C VAL A 353 17.74 17.38 -17.54
N SER A 354 18.51 18.07 -16.70
CA SER A 354 18.31 18.01 -15.26
C SER A 354 16.88 18.44 -14.92
N PRO A 355 16.23 17.80 -13.92
CA PRO A 355 14.99 18.32 -13.36
C PRO A 355 15.16 19.79 -12.95
N SER A 356 14.05 20.54 -12.88
CA SER A 356 14.11 21.91 -12.37
C SER A 356 14.76 21.93 -10.99
N GLU A 357 15.44 23.03 -10.65
CA GLU A 357 16.19 23.14 -9.40
C GLU A 357 15.32 22.82 -8.17
N GLU A 358 14.08 23.31 -8.16
CA GLU A 358 13.08 22.98 -7.13
C GLU A 358 12.83 21.46 -7.02
N LYS A 359 12.62 20.78 -8.15
CA LYS A 359 12.40 19.32 -8.17
C LYS A 359 13.65 18.56 -7.71
N THR A 360 14.82 19.01 -8.11
CA THR A 360 16.11 18.44 -7.68
C THR A 360 16.29 18.57 -6.17
N GLN A 361 16.05 19.76 -5.60
CA GLN A 361 16.12 19.99 -4.16
C GLN A 361 15.10 19.13 -3.39
N LEU A 362 13.87 18.98 -3.91
CA LEU A 362 12.87 18.10 -3.31
C LEU A 362 13.29 16.63 -3.31
N ILE A 363 13.83 16.12 -4.43
CA ILE A 363 14.30 14.74 -4.52
C ILE A 363 15.44 14.49 -3.52
N LEU A 364 16.40 15.41 -3.43
CA LEU A 364 17.53 15.31 -2.48
C LEU A 364 17.03 15.33 -1.03
N LYS A 365 16.14 16.26 -0.69
CA LYS A 365 15.50 16.33 0.63
C LYS A 365 14.82 15.00 0.99
N TYR A 366 14.12 14.39 0.04
CA TYR A 366 13.47 13.10 0.26
C TYR A 366 14.46 11.96 0.47
N VAL A 367 15.62 11.96 -0.19
CA VAL A 367 16.70 11.01 0.11
C VAL A 367 17.18 11.19 1.56
N ASP A 368 17.40 12.43 1.99
CA ASP A 368 17.83 12.73 3.37
C ASP A 368 16.79 12.30 4.41
N GLU A 369 15.50 12.53 4.14
CA GLU A 369 14.42 12.04 5.00
C GLU A 369 14.42 10.51 5.11
N LEU A 370 14.60 9.79 3.98
CA LEU A 370 14.62 8.33 3.98
C LEU A 370 15.87 7.75 4.65
N LYS A 371 17.00 8.47 4.61
CA LYS A 371 18.24 8.07 5.27
C LYS A 371 18.06 7.83 6.76
N THR A 372 17.17 8.58 7.42
CA THR A 372 16.86 8.41 8.84
C THR A 372 16.30 7.03 9.21
N PHE A 373 15.75 6.29 8.23
CA PHE A 373 15.19 4.94 8.43
C PHE A 373 16.18 3.84 8.06
N HIS A 374 17.28 4.17 7.40
CA HIS A 374 18.31 3.20 7.08
C HIS A 374 19.27 3.04 8.26
N LYS A 375 19.24 1.86 8.90
CA LYS A 375 19.97 1.61 10.14
C LYS A 375 21.45 1.22 9.95
N TYR A 376 21.88 0.88 8.74
CA TYR A 376 23.29 0.57 8.44
C TYR A 376 23.91 1.79 7.76
N GLU A 377 24.38 2.75 8.56
CA GLU A 377 24.88 4.04 8.06
C GLU A 377 25.91 3.91 6.92
N ASP A 378 26.62 2.79 6.84
CA ASP A 378 27.63 2.52 5.80
C ASP A 378 27.06 2.09 4.44
N GLU A 379 25.87 1.48 4.37
CA GLU A 379 25.31 0.91 3.12
C GLU A 379 24.35 1.84 2.37
N PHE A 380 23.70 2.78 3.05
CA PHE A 380 22.79 3.75 2.44
C PHE A 380 23.41 5.12 2.21
N ASN A 381 24.70 5.26 2.46
CA ASN A 381 25.38 6.41 1.89
C ASN A 381 25.30 6.26 0.36
N PRO A 382 24.55 7.13 -0.36
CA PRO A 382 24.74 7.21 -1.79
C PRO A 382 26.25 7.42 -1.96
N PRO A 383 26.93 6.67 -2.86
CA PRO A 383 28.39 6.67 -2.92
C PRO A 383 28.86 8.12 -2.84
N SER A 384 29.51 8.48 -1.74
CA SER A 384 29.84 9.87 -1.42
C SER A 384 30.75 10.49 -2.50
N THR A 385 31.39 9.63 -3.29
CA THR A 385 32.10 9.88 -4.53
C THR A 385 31.21 10.43 -5.66
N ILE A 386 29.97 9.98 -5.82
CA ILE A 386 29.07 10.43 -6.89
C ILE A 386 28.66 11.89 -6.69
N ASN A 387 28.37 12.32 -5.46
CA ASN A 387 28.00 13.72 -5.19
C ASN A 387 29.17 14.70 -5.38
N LYS A 388 30.42 14.27 -5.17
CA LYS A 388 31.60 15.12 -5.39
C LYS A 388 31.99 15.20 -6.88
N ILE A 389 31.85 14.12 -7.64
CA ILE A 389 32.17 14.10 -9.08
C ILE A 389 31.09 14.85 -9.89
N ASN A 390 29.82 14.83 -9.44
CA ASN A 390 28.68 15.42 -10.16
C ASN A 390 28.53 16.94 -10.08
N LEU A 391 29.25 17.64 -9.18
CA LEU A 391 29.23 19.11 -9.17
C LEU A 391 30.00 19.71 -10.35
N GLU A 392 31.01 18.99 -10.85
CA GLU A 392 31.85 19.44 -11.97
C GLU A 392 31.35 18.89 -13.32
N THR A 393 30.90 17.64 -13.36
CA THR A 393 30.30 17.05 -14.56
C THR A 393 28.79 17.19 -14.51
N LYS A 394 28.18 17.97 -15.41
CA LYS A 394 26.72 18.24 -15.54
C LYS A 394 25.78 17.01 -15.55
N ASN A 395 26.30 15.78 -15.42
CA ASN A 395 25.54 14.53 -15.34
C ASN A 395 25.13 14.23 -13.89
N GLN A 396 24.13 14.94 -13.39
CA GLN A 396 23.56 14.65 -12.07
C GLN A 396 22.89 13.26 -12.08
N LEU A 397 23.35 12.39 -11.18
CA LEU A 397 22.72 11.10 -10.88
C LEU A 397 21.75 11.27 -9.71
N PHE A 398 20.53 10.75 -9.86
CA PHE A 398 19.46 10.80 -8.87
C PHE A 398 19.21 9.40 -8.32
N PHE A 399 19.20 9.29 -6.99
CA PHE A 399 18.97 8.01 -6.32
C PHE A 399 17.49 7.59 -6.44
N GLY A 400 17.24 6.33 -6.82
CA GLY A 400 15.90 5.84 -7.11
C GLY A 400 14.92 5.94 -5.93
N TYR A 401 15.40 5.85 -4.69
CA TYR A 401 14.58 6.09 -3.48
C TYR A 401 13.94 7.48 -3.47
N GLY A 402 14.71 8.52 -3.77
CA GLY A 402 14.23 9.90 -3.82
C GLY A 402 13.21 10.09 -4.93
N ILE A 403 13.41 9.45 -6.08
CA ILE A 403 12.48 9.47 -7.21
C ILE A 403 11.15 8.81 -6.84
N ILE A 404 11.15 7.61 -6.25
CA ILE A 404 9.92 6.93 -5.83
C ILE A 404 9.15 7.78 -4.83
N TYR A 405 9.82 8.30 -3.80
CA TYR A 405 9.17 9.13 -2.80
C TYR A 405 8.59 10.42 -3.42
N TYR A 406 9.36 11.08 -4.29
CA TYR A 406 8.87 12.23 -5.03
C TYR A 406 7.58 11.92 -5.82
N LEU A 407 7.58 10.84 -6.61
CA LEU A 407 6.41 10.46 -7.42
C LEU A 407 5.20 10.06 -6.56
N ILE A 408 5.39 9.29 -5.49
CA ILE A 408 4.30 8.94 -4.55
C ILE A 408 3.71 10.20 -3.92
N LYS A 409 4.55 11.19 -3.60
CA LYS A 409 4.07 12.47 -3.05
C LYS A 409 3.24 13.24 -4.08
N GLN A 410 3.67 13.28 -5.34
CA GLN A 410 2.89 13.91 -6.41
C GLN A 410 1.53 13.23 -6.60
N TYR A 411 1.49 11.90 -6.65
CA TYR A 411 0.23 11.15 -6.71
C TYR A 411 -0.72 11.52 -5.58
N LYS A 412 -0.21 11.59 -4.34
CA LYS A 412 -1.02 11.93 -3.16
C LYS A 412 -1.54 13.36 -3.16
N ASN A 413 -0.76 14.30 -3.69
CA ASN A 413 -1.19 15.70 -3.80
C ASN A 413 -2.35 15.83 -4.80
N GLN A 414 -2.30 15.06 -5.89
CA GLN A 414 -3.34 15.00 -6.91
C GLN A 414 -4.57 14.19 -6.46
N ASN A 415 -4.38 13.15 -5.64
CA ASN A 415 -5.41 12.18 -5.26
C ASN A 415 -5.64 12.13 -3.75
N LYS A 416 -6.55 12.97 -3.24
CA LYS A 416 -6.93 13.00 -1.81
C LYS A 416 -7.82 11.80 -1.44
N SER A 417 -7.42 11.01 -0.45
CA SER A 417 -8.16 9.81 0.01
C SER A 417 -9.46 10.12 0.75
N ILE A 418 -9.63 11.34 1.25
CA ILE A 418 -10.72 11.66 2.18
C ILE A 418 -12.11 11.47 1.54
N ILE A 419 -12.26 11.80 0.26
CA ILE A 419 -13.51 11.65 -0.49
C ILE A 419 -13.92 10.17 -0.56
N GLN A 420 -12.96 9.28 -0.81
CA GLN A 420 -13.21 7.84 -0.89
C GLN A 420 -13.71 7.27 0.44
N VAL A 421 -13.16 7.75 1.57
CA VAL A 421 -13.60 7.33 2.91
C VAL A 421 -15.05 7.77 3.17
N TYR A 422 -15.42 9.00 2.78
CA TYR A 422 -16.80 9.46 2.89
C TYR A 422 -17.76 8.66 2.02
N ILE A 423 -17.38 8.32 0.78
CA ILE A 423 -18.18 7.43 -0.08
C ILE A 423 -18.38 6.07 0.59
N CYS A 424 -17.34 5.48 1.16
CA CYS A 424 -17.45 4.21 1.91
C CYS A 424 -18.40 4.32 3.09
N LEU A 425 -18.34 5.42 3.85
CA LEU A 425 -19.25 5.67 4.97
C LEU A 425 -20.71 5.78 4.50
N VAL A 426 -20.96 6.56 3.45
CA VAL A 426 -22.31 6.74 2.88
C VAL A 426 -22.86 5.41 2.36
N LEU A 427 -22.08 4.64 1.60
CA LEU A 427 -22.50 3.32 1.11
C LEU A 427 -22.79 2.35 2.27
N SER A 428 -22.03 2.42 3.35
CA SER A 428 -22.25 1.58 4.53
C SER A 428 -23.50 1.97 5.31
N LEU A 429 -23.80 3.27 5.40
CA LEU A 429 -25.05 3.76 5.97
C LEU A 429 -26.24 3.34 5.10
N ILE A 430 -26.18 3.56 3.78
CA ILE A 430 -27.22 3.09 2.85
C ILE A 430 -27.47 1.59 3.05
N ARG A 431 -26.40 0.80 3.16
CA ARG A 431 -26.48 -0.63 3.40
C ARG A 431 -27.15 -0.96 4.75
N GLY A 432 -26.74 -0.30 5.83
CA GLY A 432 -27.29 -0.50 7.17
C GLY A 432 -28.79 -0.13 7.24
N PHE A 433 -29.19 0.95 6.57
CA PHE A 433 -30.58 1.43 6.55
C PHE A 433 -31.47 0.76 5.49
N SER A 434 -30.91 0.01 4.54
CA SER A 434 -31.65 -0.54 3.39
C SER A 434 -32.88 -1.38 3.77
N THR A 435 -32.77 -2.22 4.79
CA THR A 435 -33.89 -3.08 5.22
C THR A 435 -34.95 -2.32 6.01
N LEU A 436 -34.56 -1.29 6.78
CA LEU A 436 -35.50 -0.37 7.41
C LEU A 436 -36.27 0.43 6.35
N ALA A 437 -35.59 0.91 5.32
CA ALA A 437 -36.23 1.58 4.20
C ALA A 437 -37.22 0.65 3.48
N TYR A 438 -36.85 -0.62 3.26
CA TYR A 438 -37.75 -1.63 2.69
C TYR A 438 -39.02 -1.80 3.52
N ARG A 439 -38.92 -1.91 4.85
CA ARG A 439 -40.08 -1.98 5.75
C ARG A 439 -41.03 -0.80 5.56
N TYR A 440 -40.47 0.40 5.49
CA TYR A 440 -41.25 1.63 5.32
C TYR A 440 -42.00 1.66 3.98
N PHE A 441 -41.36 1.20 2.89
CA PHE A 441 -41.96 1.21 1.55
C PHE A 441 -42.90 0.03 1.28
N ALA A 442 -42.75 -1.09 1.99
CA ALA A 442 -43.62 -2.26 1.85
C ALA A 442 -45.04 -2.04 2.46
N ASP A 443 -45.29 -0.87 3.06
CA ASP A 443 -46.57 -0.43 3.63
C ASP A 443 -47.15 -1.39 4.69
N GLU A 444 -46.26 -2.11 5.36
CA GLU A 444 -46.59 -2.92 6.52
C GLU A 444 -46.67 -2.00 7.74
N LYS A 445 -47.85 -1.87 8.35
CA LYS A 445 -48.08 -1.09 9.57
C LYS A 445 -47.40 -1.76 10.76
N TYR A 446 -46.08 -1.62 10.88
CA TYR A 446 -45.32 -2.16 11.98
C TYR A 446 -45.48 -1.33 13.25
N GLN A 447 -45.86 -1.99 14.33
CA GLN A 447 -45.72 -1.46 15.68
C GLN A 447 -44.47 -2.06 16.30
N PHE A 448 -43.41 -1.26 16.41
CA PHE A 448 -42.16 -1.72 17.01
C PHE A 448 -42.24 -1.65 18.53
N THR A 449 -41.87 -2.73 19.19
CA THR A 449 -41.61 -2.74 20.63
C THR A 449 -40.27 -2.05 20.94
N SER A 450 -40.08 -1.58 22.17
CA SER A 450 -38.82 -0.95 22.59
C SER A 450 -37.60 -1.85 22.37
N ASP A 451 -37.76 -3.16 22.61
CA ASP A 451 -36.69 -4.14 22.44
C ASP A 451 -36.32 -4.32 20.96
N GLU A 452 -37.30 -4.34 20.06
CA GLU A 452 -37.07 -4.38 18.61
C GLU A 452 -36.34 -3.13 18.11
N ILE A 453 -36.67 -1.95 18.65
CA ILE A 453 -35.98 -0.70 18.29
C ILE A 453 -34.50 -0.80 18.68
N VAL A 454 -34.20 -1.25 19.90
CA VAL A 454 -32.82 -1.43 20.38
C VAL A 454 -32.08 -2.42 19.49
N GLN A 455 -32.72 -3.54 19.12
CA GLN A 455 -32.10 -4.56 18.28
C GLN A 455 -31.87 -4.07 16.84
N ILE A 456 -32.82 -3.34 16.24
CA ILE A 456 -32.66 -2.72 14.91
C ILE A 456 -31.50 -1.73 14.93
N VAL A 457 -31.39 -0.88 15.95
CA VAL A 457 -30.28 0.06 16.09
C VAL A 457 -28.95 -0.68 16.20
N ALA A 458 -28.88 -1.76 16.99
CA ALA A 458 -27.69 -2.59 17.10
C ALA A 458 -27.29 -3.24 15.76
N VAL A 459 -28.24 -3.80 15.01
CA VAL A 459 -28.03 -4.36 13.66
C VAL A 459 -27.47 -3.30 12.71
N ILE A 460 -28.05 -2.10 12.69
CA ILE A 460 -27.62 -0.99 11.83
C ILE A 460 -26.17 -0.61 12.18
N ILE A 461 -25.85 -0.43 13.47
CA ILE A 461 -24.51 -0.05 13.91
C ILE A 461 -23.48 -1.11 13.52
N VAL A 462 -23.73 -2.39 13.83
CA VAL A 462 -22.80 -3.48 13.55
C VAL A 462 -22.60 -3.67 12.06
N THR A 463 -23.68 -3.69 11.28
CA THR A 463 -23.63 -3.84 9.82
C THR A 463 -22.91 -2.65 9.18
N THR A 464 -23.22 -1.42 9.60
CA THR A 464 -22.56 -0.20 9.08
C THR A 464 -21.06 -0.23 9.38
N LEU A 465 -20.65 -0.55 10.60
CA LEU A 465 -19.23 -0.59 10.97
C LEU A 465 -18.46 -1.74 10.28
N GLY A 466 -19.07 -2.92 10.17
CA GLY A 466 -18.49 -4.08 9.49
C GLY A 466 -18.32 -3.82 7.99
N TYR A 467 -19.35 -3.31 7.35
CA TYR A 467 -19.34 -2.98 5.92
C TYR A 467 -18.40 -1.81 5.62
N PHE A 468 -18.39 -0.76 6.46
CA PHE A 468 -17.47 0.38 6.33
C PHE A 468 -16.01 -0.06 6.35
N SER A 469 -15.65 -0.94 7.29
CA SER A 469 -14.29 -1.47 7.38
C SER A 469 -13.88 -2.21 6.09
N SER A 470 -14.81 -2.98 5.52
CA SER A 470 -14.60 -3.77 4.30
C SER A 470 -14.50 -2.89 3.05
N LEU A 471 -15.37 -1.88 2.93
CA LEU A 471 -15.33 -0.92 1.82
C LEU A 471 -14.10 -0.03 1.86
N VAL A 472 -13.68 0.43 3.04
CA VAL A 472 -12.45 1.22 3.20
C VAL A 472 -11.23 0.41 2.77
N PHE A 473 -11.18 -0.88 3.14
CA PHE A 473 -10.13 -1.80 2.68
C PHE A 473 -10.07 -1.87 1.15
N LEU A 474 -11.23 -2.07 0.51
CA LEU A 474 -11.36 -2.16 -0.93
C LEU A 474 -11.02 -0.85 -1.67
N ALA A 475 -11.52 0.28 -1.16
CA ALA A 475 -11.25 1.60 -1.73
C ALA A 475 -9.76 1.96 -1.66
N TYR A 476 -9.08 1.59 -0.59
CA TYR A 476 -7.63 1.80 -0.48
C TYR A 476 -6.83 0.92 -1.43
N PHE A 477 -7.30 -0.29 -1.73
CA PHE A 477 -6.68 -1.10 -2.77
C PHE A 477 -6.89 -0.51 -4.16
N ILE A 478 -8.11 -0.06 -4.47
CA ILE A 478 -8.40 0.64 -5.73
C ILE A 478 -7.47 1.86 -5.91
N ARG A 479 -7.29 2.64 -4.84
CA ARG A 479 -6.33 3.75 -4.81
C ARG A 479 -4.88 3.28 -5.01
N ASP A 480 -4.49 2.16 -4.41
CA ASP A 480 -3.16 1.58 -4.59
C ASP A 480 -2.89 1.21 -6.05
N LEU A 481 -3.87 0.60 -6.74
CA LEU A 481 -3.77 0.33 -8.18
C LEU A 481 -3.63 1.62 -8.99
N GLY A 482 -4.41 2.65 -8.66
CA GLY A 482 -4.28 3.96 -9.30
C GLY A 482 -2.91 4.61 -9.06
N MET A 483 -2.34 4.44 -7.86
CA MET A 483 -0.98 4.89 -7.55
C MET A 483 0.05 4.12 -8.39
N LYS A 484 -0.02 2.79 -8.43
CA LYS A 484 0.88 1.96 -9.23
C LYS A 484 0.82 2.32 -10.71
N TYR A 485 -0.39 2.48 -11.26
CA TYR A 485 -0.57 2.94 -12.64
C TYR A 485 0.10 4.29 -12.87
N PHE A 486 -0.17 5.29 -12.02
CA PHE A 486 0.46 6.60 -12.11
C PHE A 486 2.00 6.51 -12.07
N LEU A 487 2.56 5.70 -11.17
CA LEU A 487 4.01 5.53 -11.07
C LEU A 487 4.61 4.92 -12.35
N LEU A 488 3.98 3.87 -12.90
CA LEU A 488 4.40 3.24 -14.15
C LEU A 488 4.25 4.19 -15.35
N GLU A 489 3.18 4.97 -15.38
CA GLU A 489 2.95 5.99 -16.39
C GLU A 489 4.02 7.09 -16.34
N GLN A 490 4.41 7.54 -15.15
CA GLN A 490 5.53 8.49 -15.01
C GLN A 490 6.86 7.87 -15.43
N ILE A 491 7.13 6.60 -15.10
CA ILE A 491 8.30 5.86 -15.61
C ILE A 491 8.26 5.81 -17.14
N LYS A 492 7.10 5.60 -17.75
CA LYS A 492 6.92 5.62 -19.22
C LYS A 492 7.28 6.98 -19.79
N PHE A 493 6.79 8.05 -19.18
CA PHE A 493 7.13 9.40 -19.61
C PHE A 493 8.61 9.74 -19.42
N THR A 494 9.29 9.14 -18.43
CA THR A 494 10.75 9.26 -18.32
C THR A 494 11.47 8.53 -19.45
N LEU A 495 10.90 7.45 -20.01
CA LEU A 495 11.42 6.90 -21.25
C LEU A 495 11.07 7.77 -22.44
N GLN A 496 9.87 8.31 -22.57
CA GLN A 496 9.46 9.00 -23.79
C GLN A 496 10.12 10.37 -23.95
N PHE A 497 10.59 10.67 -25.16
CA PHE A 497 11.16 11.96 -25.49
C PHE A 497 10.11 13.02 -25.84
N ARG A 498 9.10 12.63 -26.63
CA ARG A 498 7.98 13.50 -27.02
C ARG A 498 6.81 13.28 -26.09
N LYS A 499 6.10 14.36 -25.74
CA LYS A 499 4.76 14.25 -25.17
C LYS A 499 3.83 13.76 -26.28
N SER A 500 3.12 12.66 -26.08
CA SER A 500 2.11 12.21 -27.05
C SER A 500 0.90 13.15 -27.03
N ASN A 501 0.54 13.66 -25.85
CA ASN A 501 -0.59 14.56 -25.68
C ASN A 501 -0.22 15.81 -24.88
N ALA A 502 -0.80 16.96 -25.23
CA ALA A 502 -0.61 18.21 -24.50
C ALA A 502 -1.07 18.13 -23.03
N LEU A 503 -1.99 17.21 -22.72
CA LEU A 503 -2.54 16.97 -21.39
C LEU A 503 -1.63 16.11 -20.48
N GLU A 504 -0.54 15.56 -21.02
CA GLU A 504 0.36 14.71 -20.24
C GLU A 504 1.25 15.55 -19.30
N ASN A 505 0.96 15.42 -18.00
CA ASN A 505 1.75 15.99 -16.92
C ASN A 505 2.97 15.09 -16.65
N LYS A 506 4.02 15.32 -17.42
CA LYS A 506 5.33 14.70 -17.22
C LYS A 506 6.05 15.34 -16.03
N GLU A 507 6.28 14.55 -14.97
CA GLU A 507 6.89 15.06 -13.74
C GLU A 507 8.42 15.08 -13.78
N LEU A 508 9.03 14.09 -14.42
CA LEU A 508 10.49 13.97 -14.52
C LEU A 508 10.93 14.07 -15.98
N PRO A 509 12.13 14.59 -16.27
CA PRO A 509 12.66 14.65 -17.63
C PRO A 509 12.90 13.26 -18.24
N THR A 510 13.27 13.22 -19.52
CA THR A 510 13.63 11.94 -20.17
C THR A 510 14.94 11.40 -19.62
N ILE A 511 14.98 10.11 -19.30
CA ILE A 511 16.20 9.43 -18.86
C ILE A 511 17.27 9.52 -19.94
N ASP A 512 18.50 9.54 -19.51
CA ASP A 512 19.65 9.50 -20.40
C ASP A 512 19.92 8.07 -20.86
N PHE A 513 19.29 7.65 -21.95
CA PHE A 513 19.55 6.32 -22.50
C PHE A 513 20.97 6.18 -23.07
N THR A 514 21.74 7.27 -23.23
CA THR A 514 23.15 7.18 -23.64
C THR A 514 24.06 6.70 -22.49
N ASN A 515 23.52 6.58 -21.29
CA ASN A 515 24.19 6.02 -20.13
C ASN A 515 23.61 4.63 -19.78
N PRO A 516 24.36 3.53 -19.99
CA PRO A 516 23.91 2.18 -19.63
C PRO A 516 23.49 2.04 -18.16
N TYR A 517 24.13 2.77 -17.24
CA TYR A 517 23.76 2.75 -15.83
C TYR A 517 22.37 3.35 -15.59
N ALA A 518 22.01 4.41 -16.32
CA ALA A 518 20.69 5.02 -16.19
C ALA A 518 19.58 4.13 -16.77
N LEU A 519 19.87 3.40 -17.85
CA LEU A 519 18.96 2.37 -18.39
C LEU A 519 18.73 1.24 -17.38
N LYS A 520 19.81 0.75 -16.76
CA LYS A 520 19.70 -0.28 -15.73
C LYS A 520 18.95 0.23 -14.50
N GLY A 521 19.25 1.43 -14.03
CA GLY A 521 18.53 2.08 -12.93
C GLY A 521 17.05 2.31 -13.23
N TRP A 522 16.71 2.62 -14.48
CA TRP A 522 15.33 2.67 -14.96
C TRP A 522 14.63 1.30 -14.91
N SER A 523 15.28 0.23 -15.36
CA SER A 523 14.73 -1.14 -15.29
C SER A 523 14.47 -1.55 -13.83
N ILE A 524 15.43 -1.30 -12.94
CA ILE A 524 15.29 -1.55 -11.49
C ILE A 524 14.12 -0.73 -10.93
N LEU A 525 14.02 0.56 -11.25
CA LEU A 525 12.95 1.44 -10.79
C LEU A 525 11.56 0.91 -11.17
N ARG A 526 11.39 0.44 -12.42
CA ARG A 526 10.15 -0.18 -12.90
C ARG A 526 9.77 -1.41 -12.08
N ARG A 527 10.72 -2.34 -11.89
CA ARG A 527 10.50 -3.57 -11.12
C ARG A 527 10.19 -3.30 -9.65
N VAL A 528 10.91 -2.36 -9.03
CA VAL A 528 10.66 -1.93 -7.65
C VAL A 528 9.26 -1.35 -7.49
N ILE A 529 8.77 -0.58 -8.46
CA ILE A 529 7.41 0.00 -8.45
C ILE A 529 6.33 -1.07 -8.62
N LEU A 530 6.54 -2.07 -9.49
CA LEU A 530 5.61 -3.20 -9.62
C LEU A 530 5.49 -3.99 -8.31
N ASP A 531 6.63 -4.27 -7.69
CA ASP A 531 6.76 -5.07 -6.47
C ASP A 531 6.44 -4.27 -5.19
N TYR A 532 6.33 -2.94 -5.27
CA TYR A 532 5.97 -2.06 -4.16
C TYR A 532 4.65 -2.50 -3.52
N GLY A 533 4.64 -2.73 -2.19
CA GLY A 533 3.43 -3.14 -1.48
C GLY A 533 2.99 -4.58 -1.72
N LYS A 534 3.88 -5.50 -2.14
CA LYS A 534 3.55 -6.92 -2.37
C LYS A 534 2.82 -7.60 -1.20
N SER A 535 3.17 -7.27 0.05
CA SER A 535 2.50 -7.85 1.23
C SER A 535 1.05 -7.39 1.33
N PHE A 536 0.81 -6.10 1.05
CA PHE A 536 -0.53 -5.54 1.00
C PHE A 536 -1.35 -6.17 -0.15
N PHE A 537 -0.72 -6.31 -1.32
CA PHE A 537 -1.33 -6.92 -2.49
C PHE A 537 -1.86 -8.34 -2.22
N ILE A 538 -1.03 -9.21 -1.62
CA ILE A 538 -1.41 -10.59 -1.28
C ILE A 538 -2.61 -10.63 -0.31
N ARG A 539 -2.63 -9.75 0.70
CA ARG A 539 -3.76 -9.65 1.64
C ARG A 539 -5.05 -9.29 0.93
N VAL A 540 -4.97 -8.34 0.00
CA VAL A 540 -6.15 -7.88 -0.74
C VAL A 540 -6.65 -8.96 -1.69
N GLN A 541 -5.76 -9.66 -2.39
CA GLN A 541 -6.17 -10.76 -3.27
C GLN A 541 -6.93 -11.85 -2.50
N ALA A 542 -6.45 -12.22 -1.31
CA ALA A 542 -7.16 -13.16 -0.44
C ALA A 542 -8.55 -12.64 -0.04
N PHE A 543 -8.65 -11.37 0.40
CA PHE A 543 -9.93 -10.76 0.75
C PHE A 543 -10.90 -10.70 -0.45
N LEU A 544 -10.41 -10.27 -1.60
CA LEU A 544 -11.22 -10.14 -2.81
C LEU A 544 -11.79 -11.48 -3.26
N THR A 545 -11.08 -12.59 -2.98
CA THR A 545 -11.56 -13.94 -3.30
C THR A 545 -12.86 -14.23 -2.56
N VAL A 546 -12.90 -13.96 -1.25
CA VAL A 546 -14.12 -14.13 -0.45
C VAL A 546 -15.19 -13.13 -0.85
N TYR A 547 -14.82 -11.88 -1.14
CA TYR A 547 -15.76 -10.86 -1.55
C TYR A 547 -16.46 -11.21 -2.88
N ILE A 548 -15.74 -11.76 -3.85
CA ILE A 548 -16.33 -12.26 -5.10
C ILE A 548 -17.22 -13.47 -4.85
N ILE A 549 -16.85 -14.40 -3.95
CA ILE A 549 -17.70 -15.53 -3.58
C ILE A 549 -19.04 -15.03 -3.00
N VAL A 550 -19.01 -14.03 -2.11
CA VAL A 550 -20.24 -13.41 -1.56
C VAL A 550 -21.08 -12.79 -2.68
N GLY A 551 -20.45 -12.09 -3.63
CA GLY A 551 -21.14 -11.52 -4.78
C GLY A 551 -21.74 -12.57 -5.71
N ALA A 552 -21.02 -13.67 -5.96
CA ALA A 552 -21.48 -14.78 -6.79
C ALA A 552 -22.69 -15.49 -6.15
N VAL A 553 -22.64 -15.74 -4.83
CA VAL A 553 -23.79 -16.28 -4.07
C VAL A 553 -24.98 -15.33 -4.17
N GLY A 554 -24.78 -14.03 -3.96
CA GLY A 554 -25.85 -13.02 -4.11
C GLY A 554 -26.47 -13.03 -5.51
N LEU A 555 -25.65 -13.15 -6.56
CA LEU A 555 -26.12 -13.25 -7.95
C LEU A 555 -26.93 -14.53 -8.19
N VAL A 556 -26.49 -15.67 -7.67
CA VAL A 556 -27.24 -16.94 -7.76
C VAL A 556 -28.59 -16.82 -7.07
N LEU A 557 -28.63 -16.26 -5.85
CA LEU A 557 -29.89 -16.05 -5.12
C LEU A 557 -30.86 -15.14 -5.90
N MET A 558 -30.36 -14.09 -6.54
CA MET A 558 -31.17 -13.23 -7.42
C MET A 558 -31.72 -13.99 -8.63
N VAL A 559 -30.89 -14.83 -9.27
CA VAL A 559 -31.32 -15.65 -10.41
C VAL A 559 -32.40 -16.64 -9.99
N LEU A 560 -32.22 -17.34 -8.86
CA LEU A 560 -33.22 -18.28 -8.33
C LEU A 560 -34.57 -17.59 -8.04
N GLN A 561 -34.54 -16.36 -7.50
CA GLN A 561 -35.72 -15.54 -7.30
C GLN A 561 -36.40 -15.18 -8.64
N ILE A 562 -35.63 -14.74 -9.63
CA ILE A 562 -36.17 -14.28 -10.92
C ILE A 562 -36.86 -15.41 -11.69
N TYR A 563 -36.36 -16.64 -11.57
CA TYR A 563 -36.99 -17.82 -12.15
C TYR A 563 -38.10 -18.43 -11.26
N ASN A 564 -38.49 -17.76 -10.16
CA ASN A 564 -39.47 -18.24 -9.18
C ASN A 564 -39.18 -19.66 -8.67
N ILE A 565 -37.90 -20.07 -8.64
CA ILE A 565 -37.49 -21.36 -8.07
C ILE A 565 -37.61 -21.29 -6.54
N THR A 566 -37.33 -20.11 -5.99
CA THR A 566 -37.42 -19.78 -4.57
C THR A 566 -38.21 -18.49 -4.41
N ASN A 567 -39.07 -18.43 -3.39
CA ASN A 567 -39.81 -17.22 -3.02
C ASN A 567 -39.15 -16.54 -1.82
N PHE A 568 -38.02 -15.86 -2.04
CA PHE A 568 -37.37 -15.06 -1.01
C PHE A 568 -38.18 -13.79 -0.71
N GLU A 569 -38.08 -13.33 0.55
CA GLU A 569 -38.59 -12.01 0.96
C GLU A 569 -37.93 -10.91 0.13
N GLY A 570 -38.66 -9.84 -0.20
CA GLY A 570 -38.12 -8.74 -1.00
C GLY A 570 -36.94 -8.03 -0.33
N SER A 571 -36.86 -8.07 1.00
CA SER A 571 -35.71 -7.60 1.79
C SER A 571 -34.40 -8.32 1.40
N VAL A 572 -34.46 -9.63 1.16
CA VAL A 572 -33.31 -10.46 0.71
C VAL A 572 -32.86 -10.02 -0.67
N VAL A 573 -33.81 -9.83 -1.59
CA VAL A 573 -33.52 -9.41 -2.97
C VAL A 573 -32.89 -8.03 -2.98
N LEU A 574 -33.41 -7.08 -2.21
CA LEU A 574 -32.87 -5.72 -2.10
C LEU A 574 -31.41 -5.74 -1.62
N VAL A 575 -31.12 -6.51 -0.56
CA VAL A 575 -29.77 -6.65 -0.05
C VAL A 575 -28.85 -7.30 -1.08
N CYS A 576 -29.27 -8.41 -1.72
CA CYS A 576 -28.46 -9.08 -2.74
C CYS A 576 -28.15 -8.16 -3.92
N VAL A 577 -29.13 -7.39 -4.41
CA VAL A 577 -28.95 -6.41 -5.49
C VAL A 577 -27.88 -5.38 -5.10
N PHE A 578 -27.97 -4.84 -3.89
CA PHE A 578 -27.00 -3.85 -3.41
C PHE A 578 -25.58 -4.44 -3.30
N GLU A 579 -25.44 -5.63 -2.70
CA GLU A 579 -24.14 -6.31 -2.54
C GLU A 579 -23.52 -6.64 -3.90
N VAL A 580 -24.28 -7.27 -4.80
CA VAL A 580 -23.84 -7.59 -6.16
C VAL A 580 -23.40 -6.33 -6.89
N PHE A 581 -24.17 -5.24 -6.81
CA PHE A 581 -23.82 -3.98 -7.46
C PHE A 581 -22.49 -3.41 -6.96
N VAL A 582 -22.29 -3.34 -5.64
CA VAL A 582 -21.06 -2.79 -5.05
C VAL A 582 -19.84 -3.68 -5.34
N ILE A 583 -19.98 -5.01 -5.17
CA ILE A 583 -18.92 -5.99 -5.42
C ILE A 583 -18.53 -5.99 -6.90
N LEU A 584 -19.51 -6.00 -7.81
CA LEU A 584 -19.26 -6.04 -9.24
C LEU A 584 -18.64 -4.75 -9.75
N SER A 585 -19.16 -3.59 -9.35
CA SER A 585 -18.64 -2.28 -9.77
C SER A 585 -17.19 -2.08 -9.33
N SER A 586 -16.88 -2.43 -8.08
CA SER A 586 -15.51 -2.36 -7.57
C SER A 586 -14.59 -3.37 -8.27
N SER A 587 -15.02 -4.61 -8.47
CA SER A 587 -14.27 -5.66 -9.17
C SER A 587 -13.94 -5.27 -10.62
N LEU A 588 -14.92 -4.74 -11.34
CA LEU A 588 -14.74 -4.25 -12.71
C LEU A 588 -13.72 -3.10 -12.76
N TYR A 589 -13.79 -2.15 -11.83
CA TYR A 589 -12.81 -1.08 -11.76
C TYR A 589 -11.39 -1.61 -11.51
N MET A 590 -11.23 -2.61 -10.63
CA MET A 590 -9.93 -3.25 -10.38
C MET A 590 -9.41 -4.02 -11.60
N PHE A 591 -10.28 -4.74 -12.31
CA PHE A 591 -9.91 -5.41 -13.56
C PHE A 591 -9.47 -4.42 -14.64
N TYR A 592 -10.19 -3.30 -14.77
CA TYR A 592 -9.80 -2.22 -15.67
C TYR A 592 -8.41 -1.65 -15.32
N GLN A 593 -8.17 -1.32 -14.04
CA GLN A 593 -6.85 -0.84 -13.59
C GLN A 593 -5.75 -1.88 -13.85
N GLY A 594 -6.01 -3.15 -13.57
CA GLY A 594 -5.06 -4.23 -13.85
C GLY A 594 -4.74 -4.38 -15.34
N ALA A 595 -5.74 -4.28 -16.21
CA ALA A 595 -5.55 -4.30 -17.66
C ALA A 595 -4.69 -3.13 -18.15
N ILE A 596 -4.93 -1.92 -17.63
CA ILE A 596 -4.11 -0.74 -17.95
C ILE A 596 -2.66 -0.95 -17.52
N ILE A 597 -2.44 -1.40 -16.27
CA ILE A 597 -1.08 -1.67 -15.76
C ILE A 597 -0.37 -2.65 -16.70
N ASN A 598 -1.03 -3.73 -17.12
CA ASN A 598 -0.44 -4.70 -18.04
C ASN A 598 -0.18 -4.13 -19.45
N GLN A 599 -1.00 -3.20 -19.93
CA GLN A 599 -0.73 -2.53 -21.22
C GLN A 599 0.55 -1.69 -21.20
N THR A 600 0.94 -1.14 -20.05
CA THR A 600 2.17 -0.32 -19.95
C THR A 600 3.43 -1.09 -20.35
N PHE A 601 3.46 -2.42 -20.20
CA PHE A 601 4.60 -3.23 -20.63
C PHE A 601 4.82 -3.17 -22.14
N SER A 602 3.76 -3.27 -22.94
CA SER A 602 3.85 -3.13 -24.40
C SER A 602 4.31 -1.73 -24.81
N GLU A 603 3.88 -0.70 -24.08
CA GLU A 603 4.28 0.68 -24.33
C GLU A 603 5.77 0.92 -24.00
N PHE A 604 6.29 0.32 -22.93
CA PHE A 604 7.72 0.31 -22.64
C PHE A 604 8.52 -0.37 -23.75
N LYS A 605 8.07 -1.54 -24.21
CA LYS A 605 8.73 -2.31 -25.26
C LYS A 605 8.83 -1.51 -26.56
N ASN A 606 7.72 -0.91 -27.00
CA ASN A 606 7.70 -0.07 -28.20
C ASN A 606 8.67 1.11 -28.09
N THR A 607 8.73 1.76 -26.92
CA THR A 607 9.64 2.89 -26.70
C THR A 607 11.13 2.47 -26.72
N LEU A 608 11.45 1.28 -26.20
CA LEU A 608 12.81 0.72 -26.27
C LEU A 608 13.21 0.36 -27.71
N ILE A 609 12.28 -0.19 -28.50
CA ILE A 609 12.50 -0.47 -29.93
C ILE A 609 12.80 0.83 -30.70
N ASP A 610 12.05 1.91 -30.43
CA ASP A 610 12.32 3.21 -31.04
C ASP A 610 13.74 3.71 -30.72
N TYR A 611 14.24 3.44 -29.51
CA TYR A 611 15.61 3.78 -29.12
C TYR A 611 16.68 2.92 -29.80
N LYS A 612 16.40 1.63 -30.01
CA LYS A 612 17.29 0.80 -30.84
C LYS A 612 17.43 1.34 -32.25
N VAL A 613 16.32 1.77 -32.87
CA VAL A 613 16.34 2.38 -34.21
C VAL A 613 17.19 3.65 -34.22
N ILE A 614 17.04 4.52 -33.21
CA ILE A 614 17.82 5.75 -33.11
C ILE A 614 19.32 5.47 -32.92
N LEU A 615 19.69 4.47 -32.10
CA LEU A 615 21.09 4.09 -31.91
C LEU A 615 21.68 3.46 -33.18
N ALA A 616 20.92 2.63 -33.88
CA ALA A 616 21.32 2.06 -35.16
C ALA A 616 21.60 3.17 -36.19
N ASP A 617 20.76 4.21 -36.24
CA ASP A 617 20.99 5.38 -37.08
C ASP A 617 22.26 6.16 -36.68
N LEU A 618 22.47 6.38 -35.38
CA LEU A 618 23.67 7.07 -34.88
C LEU A 618 24.95 6.28 -35.21
N LYS A 619 24.87 4.95 -35.16
CA LYS A 619 25.97 4.04 -35.54
C LYS A 619 26.24 4.08 -37.04
N LEU A 620 25.17 3.98 -37.85
CA LEU A 620 25.25 3.99 -39.31
C LEU A 620 25.83 5.30 -39.85
N PHE A 621 25.41 6.43 -39.29
CA PHE A 621 25.83 7.78 -39.71
C PHE A 621 26.87 8.40 -38.76
N LYS A 622 27.69 7.59 -38.08
CA LYS A 622 28.67 8.07 -37.10
C LYS A 622 29.62 9.13 -37.64
N ASP A 623 30.06 9.00 -38.89
CA ASP A 623 30.98 9.95 -39.51
C ASP A 623 30.31 11.33 -39.70
N VAL A 624 29.03 11.36 -40.04
CA VAL A 624 28.25 12.60 -40.20
C VAL A 624 28.02 13.28 -38.85
N TYR A 625 27.77 12.50 -37.79
CA TYR A 625 27.45 13.05 -36.48
C TYR A 625 28.67 13.43 -35.63
N PHE A 626 29.80 12.73 -35.80
CA PHE A 626 30.95 12.84 -34.90
C PHE A 626 32.24 13.33 -35.56
N LEU A 627 32.43 13.17 -36.88
CA LEU A 627 33.61 13.67 -37.59
C LEU A 627 33.36 15.03 -38.24
N GLN A 628 32.18 15.24 -38.83
CA GLN A 628 31.78 16.53 -39.38
C GLN A 628 31.14 17.38 -38.27
N GLU A 629 31.41 18.69 -38.23
CA GLU A 629 30.65 19.59 -37.35
C GLU A 629 29.19 19.59 -37.82
N PRO A 630 28.26 18.96 -37.07
CA PRO A 630 26.92 18.73 -37.57
C PRO A 630 26.16 20.06 -37.56
N LYS A 631 25.95 20.65 -38.74
CA LYS A 631 25.35 22.00 -38.82
C LYS A 631 23.84 22.00 -38.53
N ASP A 632 23.09 20.93 -38.84
CA ASP A 632 21.62 20.93 -38.74
C ASP A 632 21.00 19.59 -38.28
N ILE A 633 21.16 19.20 -37.00
CA ILE A 633 20.39 18.07 -36.44
C ILE A 633 19.03 18.57 -35.95
N HIS A 634 17.99 18.45 -36.78
CA HIS A 634 16.62 18.86 -36.43
C HIS A 634 15.97 17.99 -35.35
N ASN A 635 16.27 16.69 -35.31
CA ASN A 635 15.71 15.81 -34.30
C ASN A 635 16.36 16.09 -32.94
N LEU A 636 15.59 16.68 -32.02
CA LEU A 636 16.06 17.11 -30.71
C LEU A 636 16.70 15.98 -29.89
N LEU A 637 16.19 14.75 -30.00
CA LEU A 637 16.73 13.61 -29.29
C LEU A 637 18.10 13.20 -29.85
N ARG A 638 18.21 13.05 -31.18
CA ARG A 638 19.50 12.77 -31.83
C ARG A 638 20.52 13.85 -31.50
N ARG A 639 20.12 15.13 -31.55
CA ARG A 639 20.98 16.26 -31.20
C ARG A 639 21.49 16.14 -29.77
N LYS A 640 20.60 15.88 -28.81
CA LYS A 640 20.98 15.72 -27.39
C LYS A 640 21.86 14.50 -27.14
N SER A 641 21.61 13.37 -27.82
CA SER A 641 22.46 12.19 -27.74
C SER A 641 23.86 12.48 -28.29
N VAL A 642 23.96 13.12 -29.45
CA VAL A 642 25.25 13.54 -30.05
C VAL A 642 25.98 14.53 -29.16
N GLU A 643 25.30 15.53 -28.60
CA GLU A 643 25.88 16.47 -27.63
C GLU A 643 26.50 15.75 -26.42
N LYS A 644 25.77 14.80 -25.80
CA LYS A 644 26.26 14.05 -24.64
C LYS A 644 27.41 13.11 -24.96
N LEU A 645 27.33 12.40 -26.08
CA LEU A 645 28.41 11.53 -26.55
C LEU A 645 29.66 12.37 -26.86
N ASN A 646 29.50 13.52 -27.52
CA ASN A 646 30.60 14.46 -27.79
C ASN A 646 31.25 14.97 -26.51
N GLN A 647 30.47 15.29 -25.47
CA GLN A 647 31.00 15.68 -24.16
C GLN A 647 31.77 14.53 -23.49
N THR A 648 31.24 13.31 -23.56
CA THR A 648 31.86 12.12 -22.96
C THR A 648 33.21 11.79 -23.60
N PHE A 649 33.30 11.95 -24.92
CA PHE A 649 34.51 11.64 -25.70
C PHE A 649 35.31 12.88 -26.12
N GLN A 650 35.14 14.03 -25.45
CA GLN A 650 35.82 15.28 -25.80
C GLN A 650 37.35 15.18 -25.71
N LYS A 651 37.87 14.25 -24.90
CA LYS A 651 39.32 14.05 -24.67
C LYS A 651 40.03 13.28 -25.78
N TYR A 652 39.29 12.65 -26.70
CA TYR A 652 39.87 11.81 -27.76
C TYR A 652 40.06 12.59 -29.05
N ASN A 653 41.11 12.25 -29.81
CA ASN A 653 41.31 12.78 -31.16
C ASN A 653 40.16 12.35 -32.08
N GLN A 654 39.88 13.07 -33.18
CA GLN A 654 38.71 12.81 -34.04
C GLN A 654 38.61 11.34 -34.52
N HIS A 655 39.73 10.74 -34.94
CA HIS A 655 39.75 9.35 -35.40
C HIS A 655 39.49 8.36 -34.25
N GLU A 656 40.19 8.51 -33.13
CA GLU A 656 39.99 7.68 -31.92
C GLU A 656 38.57 7.82 -31.38
N LYS A 657 38.03 9.04 -31.41
CA LYS A 657 36.68 9.36 -30.97
C LYS A 657 35.64 8.58 -31.75
N SER A 658 35.73 8.49 -33.08
CA SER A 658 34.77 7.73 -33.89
C SER A 658 34.76 6.24 -33.52
N GLU A 659 35.95 5.63 -33.34
CA GLU A 659 36.07 4.23 -32.94
C GLU A 659 35.54 3.98 -31.52
N GLN A 660 35.88 4.86 -30.57
CA GLN A 660 35.40 4.75 -29.18
C GLN A 660 33.89 4.97 -29.07
N VAL A 661 33.34 5.90 -29.85
CA VAL A 661 31.89 6.12 -29.93
C VAL A 661 31.19 4.89 -30.49
N ASP A 662 31.73 4.24 -31.51
CA ASP A 662 31.16 3.01 -32.09
C ASP A 662 31.07 1.88 -31.05
N LYS A 663 32.18 1.60 -30.36
CA LYS A 663 32.22 0.61 -29.26
C LYS A 663 31.25 0.97 -28.12
N TYR A 664 31.09 2.25 -27.83
CA TYR A 664 30.17 2.70 -26.79
C TYR A 664 28.70 2.63 -27.22
N LEU A 665 28.38 2.92 -28.49
CA LEU A 665 27.04 2.74 -29.06
C LEU A 665 26.64 1.27 -29.05
N GLU A 666 27.56 0.34 -29.35
CA GLU A 666 27.34 -1.10 -29.21
C GLU A 666 27.03 -1.48 -27.76
N LYS A 667 27.76 -0.94 -26.80
CA LYS A 667 27.48 -1.15 -25.37
C LYS A 667 26.10 -0.63 -24.97
N ILE A 668 25.69 0.54 -25.44
CA ILE A 668 24.35 1.07 -25.17
C ILE A 668 23.28 0.17 -25.80
N GLN A 669 23.48 -0.24 -27.06
CA GLN A 669 22.54 -1.11 -27.77
C GLN A 669 22.37 -2.44 -27.03
N SER A 670 23.46 -3.08 -26.59
CA SER A 670 23.43 -4.28 -25.74
C SER A 670 22.65 -4.03 -24.45
N SER A 671 22.84 -2.88 -23.80
CA SER A 671 22.10 -2.53 -22.57
C SER A 671 20.60 -2.35 -22.81
N ILE A 672 20.19 -1.81 -23.97
CA ILE A 672 18.77 -1.74 -24.35
C ILE A 672 18.21 -3.13 -24.65
N GLU A 673 18.97 -3.99 -25.33
CA GLU A 673 18.61 -5.39 -25.57
C GLU A 673 18.42 -6.17 -24.26
N GLU A 674 19.31 -5.99 -23.29
CA GLU A 674 19.17 -6.55 -21.93
C GLU A 674 17.90 -6.02 -21.24
N CYS A 675 17.63 -4.71 -21.32
CA CYS A 675 16.41 -4.12 -20.75
C CYS A 675 15.13 -4.65 -21.41
N GLU A 676 15.14 -4.91 -22.72
CA GLU A 676 14.02 -5.54 -23.42
C GLU A 676 13.83 -7.00 -22.99
N ASN A 677 14.92 -7.76 -22.89
CA ASN A 677 14.87 -9.15 -22.40
C ASN A 677 14.35 -9.21 -20.95
N GLU A 678 14.81 -8.29 -20.10
CA GLU A 678 14.30 -8.13 -18.73
C GLU A 678 12.82 -7.78 -18.70
N LEU A 679 12.36 -6.93 -19.62
CA LEU A 679 10.96 -6.56 -19.75
C LEU A 679 10.10 -7.74 -20.20
N ASP A 680 10.56 -8.51 -21.18
CA ASP A 680 9.88 -9.73 -21.66
C ASP A 680 9.79 -10.79 -20.56
N GLN A 681 10.85 -10.95 -19.77
CA GLN A 681 10.82 -11.80 -18.58
C GLN A 681 9.79 -11.31 -17.55
N ASP A 682 9.65 -10.00 -17.35
CA ASP A 682 8.67 -9.46 -16.40
C ASP A 682 7.23 -9.61 -16.88
N ILE A 683 6.99 -9.49 -18.20
CA ILE A 683 5.67 -9.75 -18.79
C ILE A 683 5.23 -11.19 -18.50
N ILE A 684 6.16 -12.14 -18.58
CA ILE A 684 5.88 -13.57 -18.38
C ILE A 684 5.80 -13.92 -16.89
N ASN A 685 6.79 -13.50 -16.11
CA ASN A 685 6.99 -13.97 -14.73
C ASN A 685 6.34 -13.07 -13.67
N GLN A 686 6.15 -11.78 -13.97
CA GLN A 686 5.62 -10.79 -13.05
C GLN A 686 4.49 -9.93 -13.66
N PRO A 687 3.54 -10.51 -14.43
CA PRO A 687 2.38 -9.73 -14.86
C PRO A 687 1.56 -9.28 -13.65
N PHE A 688 0.85 -8.17 -13.78
CA PHE A 688 -0.16 -7.83 -12.80
C PHE A 688 -1.30 -8.84 -12.90
N THR A 689 -1.48 -9.65 -11.86
CA THR A 689 -2.49 -10.71 -11.82
C THR A 689 -3.53 -10.45 -10.76
N LEU A 690 -4.81 -10.66 -11.06
CA LEU A 690 -5.85 -10.76 -10.04
C LEU A 690 -6.32 -12.20 -10.03
N PHE A 691 -6.30 -12.83 -8.85
CA PHE A 691 -6.56 -14.28 -8.71
C PHE A 691 -5.62 -15.15 -9.54
N THR A 692 -4.33 -14.76 -9.61
CA THR A 692 -3.32 -15.42 -10.44
C THR A 692 -3.62 -15.40 -11.95
N ILE A 693 -4.66 -14.70 -12.38
CA ILE A 693 -5.01 -14.51 -13.79
C ILE A 693 -4.46 -13.14 -14.21
N GLN A 694 -3.62 -13.13 -15.24
CA GLN A 694 -3.20 -11.88 -15.88
C GLN A 694 -4.42 -11.26 -16.56
N ILE A 695 -4.82 -10.08 -16.10
CA ILE A 695 -5.99 -9.38 -16.65
C ILE A 695 -5.56 -8.57 -17.88
N THR A 696 -6.11 -8.91 -19.04
CA THR A 696 -5.90 -8.18 -20.30
C THR A 696 -7.14 -7.37 -20.68
N PHE A 697 -6.99 -6.36 -21.55
CA PHE A 697 -8.13 -5.59 -22.06
C PHE A 697 -9.16 -6.45 -22.79
N ALA A 698 -8.70 -7.45 -23.55
CA ALA A 698 -9.58 -8.39 -24.23
C ALA A 698 -10.45 -9.17 -23.24
N GLN A 699 -9.84 -9.71 -22.18
CA GLN A 699 -10.58 -10.42 -21.12
C GLN A 699 -11.55 -9.48 -20.38
N PHE A 700 -11.11 -8.25 -20.06
CA PHE A 700 -11.98 -7.25 -19.44
C PHE A 700 -13.20 -6.94 -20.31
N GLN A 701 -13.02 -6.74 -21.61
CA GLN A 701 -14.11 -6.54 -22.57
C GLN A 701 -15.06 -7.75 -22.60
N SER A 702 -14.52 -8.98 -22.62
CA SER A 702 -15.34 -10.20 -22.56
C SER A 702 -16.17 -10.29 -21.27
N ILE A 703 -15.59 -9.93 -20.12
CA ILE A 703 -16.30 -9.88 -18.84
C ILE A 703 -17.42 -8.82 -18.88
N MET A 704 -17.14 -7.62 -19.40
CA MET A 704 -18.14 -6.55 -19.52
C MET A 704 -19.31 -6.94 -20.43
N VAL A 705 -19.04 -7.58 -21.56
CA VAL A 705 -20.08 -8.08 -22.47
C VAL A 705 -20.92 -9.16 -21.78
N ALA A 706 -20.28 -10.14 -21.13
CA ALA A 706 -21.00 -11.20 -20.43
C ALA A 706 -21.92 -10.67 -19.32
N LEU A 707 -21.42 -9.72 -18.51
CA LEU A 707 -22.22 -9.08 -17.47
C LEU A 707 -23.34 -8.21 -18.05
N GLY A 708 -23.08 -7.50 -19.15
CA GLY A 708 -24.10 -6.74 -19.89
C GLY A 708 -25.22 -7.64 -20.41
N THR A 709 -24.88 -8.82 -20.96
CA THR A 709 -25.86 -9.82 -21.40
C THR A 709 -26.69 -10.36 -20.24
N ILE A 710 -26.06 -10.67 -19.10
CA ILE A 710 -26.77 -11.12 -17.88
C ILE A 710 -27.72 -10.02 -17.42
N ALA A 711 -27.23 -8.78 -17.24
CA ALA A 711 -28.05 -7.66 -16.79
C ALA A 711 -29.23 -7.39 -17.75
N GLY A 712 -29.00 -7.42 -19.06
CA GLY A 712 -30.04 -7.27 -20.08
C GLY A 712 -31.10 -8.38 -19.99
N THR A 713 -30.68 -9.62 -19.74
CA THR A 713 -31.60 -10.75 -19.56
C THR A 713 -32.43 -10.60 -18.31
N LEU A 714 -31.82 -10.22 -17.18
CA LEU A 714 -32.54 -9.98 -15.92
C LEU A 714 -33.55 -8.84 -16.07
N PHE A 715 -33.16 -7.75 -16.73
CA PHE A 715 -34.05 -6.62 -17.00
C PHE A 715 -35.23 -7.01 -17.89
N GLN A 716 -34.99 -7.79 -18.95
CA GLN A 716 -36.05 -8.31 -19.82
C GLN A 716 -37.05 -9.19 -19.04
N GLN A 717 -36.55 -10.04 -18.14
CA GLN A 717 -37.41 -10.88 -17.31
C GLN A 717 -38.25 -10.06 -16.31
N ILE A 718 -37.66 -9.04 -15.70
CA ILE A 718 -38.39 -8.11 -14.81
C ILE A 718 -39.52 -7.41 -15.59
N ILE A 719 -39.26 -6.93 -16.81
CA ILE A 719 -40.29 -6.31 -17.67
C ILE A 719 -41.40 -7.32 -17.99
N LYS A 720 -41.05 -8.54 -18.38
CA LYS A 720 -42.05 -9.59 -18.68
C LYS A 720 -42.91 -9.91 -17.45
N GLY A 721 -42.31 -10.04 -16.27
CA GLY A 721 -43.04 -10.26 -15.03
C GLY A 721 -44.00 -9.12 -14.70
N TYR A 722 -43.58 -7.87 -14.90
CA TYR A 722 -44.44 -6.69 -14.74
C TYR A 722 -45.60 -6.71 -15.76
N GLN A 723 -45.32 -6.98 -17.03
CA GLN A 723 -46.34 -7.07 -18.08
C GLN A 723 -47.35 -8.19 -17.82
N GLN A 724 -46.92 -9.34 -17.32
CA GLN A 724 -47.84 -10.43 -16.95
C GLN A 724 -48.73 -10.03 -15.77
N LYS A 725 -48.17 -9.36 -14.76
CA LYS A 725 -48.92 -8.94 -13.56
C LYS A 725 -49.96 -7.84 -13.85
N TYR A 726 -49.68 -6.91 -14.76
CA TYR A 726 -50.53 -5.74 -15.03
C TYR A 726 -51.27 -5.79 -16.39
N GLY A 727 -50.78 -6.56 -17.36
CA GLY A 727 -51.30 -6.61 -18.74
C GLY A 727 -52.49 -7.55 -18.94
N VAL A 728 -52.63 -8.62 -18.14
CA VAL A 728 -53.72 -9.61 -18.27
C VAL A 728 -55.10 -9.01 -17.93
N ASN A 729 -55.16 -7.89 -17.22
CA ASN A 729 -56.43 -7.26 -16.84
C ASN A 729 -57.10 -6.44 -17.96
N LYS A 730 -56.50 -6.30 -19.15
CA LYS A 730 -57.07 -5.46 -20.23
C LYS A 730 -57.90 -6.19 -21.28
N THR A 731 -57.87 -7.53 -21.38
CA THR A 731 -58.52 -8.24 -22.51
C THR A 731 -59.81 -9.00 -22.17
N ASN A 732 -60.22 -9.12 -20.91
CA ASN A 732 -61.40 -9.94 -20.53
C ASN A 732 -62.69 -9.17 -20.23
N ASN A 733 -62.76 -7.85 -20.43
CA ASN A 733 -63.98 -7.05 -20.14
C ASN A 733 -64.81 -6.63 -21.36
N ASN A 734 -64.55 -7.16 -22.57
CA ASN A 734 -65.26 -6.74 -23.79
C ASN A 734 -66.07 -7.83 -24.53
N SER A 735 -66.32 -9.00 -23.93
CA SER A 735 -67.30 -9.95 -24.47
C SER A 735 -68.64 -9.81 -23.72
N ASN A 736 -69.43 -8.81 -24.11
CA ASN A 736 -70.88 -8.87 -23.89
C ASN A 736 -71.44 -10.05 -24.71
N PRO A 737 -72.27 -10.94 -24.14
CA PRO A 737 -73.00 -11.91 -24.93
C PRO A 737 -74.05 -11.15 -25.76
N ILE A 738 -74.00 -11.31 -27.08
CA ILE A 738 -75.14 -11.02 -27.98
C ILE A 738 -76.01 -12.27 -28.02
#